data_AF-A0A445HLF4-F1
#
_entry.id   AF-A0A445HLF4-F1
#
_cell.length_a   1.000
_cell.length_b   1.000
_cell.length_c   1.000
_cell.angle_alpha   90.00
_cell.angle_beta   90.00
_cell.angle_gamma   90.00
#
_symmetry.space_group_name_H-M   'P 1'
#
loop_
_entity.id
_entity.type
_entity.pdbx_description
1 polymer ?
#
loop_
_entity_poly.entity_id
_entity_poly.type
_entity_poly.pdbx_seq_one_letter_code
_entity_poly.pdbx_strand_id
1 'polypeptide(L)'
;MIFSRIARSVSSSSRARNLLHGDGRLGTHVRSPRTNACSEGAQGVSGFVRGYVSSARARSNGFVSNLPDFKSVAANPRIRRLFCSKAPKKEKDSGNFQEAFMKQVKYLVTPLLLMGLFLTSFKFGPPKQKQISFREFKKKLLEPGLVDHIVVSNKSVAKVYVRNTPLNQTDNEVAQGTQPAIGSGGQYKYYFSIGSVESFEEKLEEAQEALGIYSHDFVPVTYSVELGYLERIMLLLLGILLCAVGFIKGVIDAAHGKGAPGIFNTGKAPVTKVDKNAENKIYFKDVAGCDEAKQEIMDFVHFLKNPKKYEELGAKIPKGALLVGPPGTGKTLLAKATAGESGVPFLSVSGSDFVEMVVGVGPSRMRNLFQEARQCSPSIVFIDEIDAIGRARQGGFSAANDERESTLNQLLVEMDGFGTTSGVVVLAGTNRPEILDKALLRPGRFDRQITIDKPDIKGRDQIFMIYLKKIKLDHDPSYYSQRLAALTPGFAGADIANVCNEAALIAARGEGTQVTMEHFEAAIDRIIGGLEKRNKVISKLQRRTVAYHEAGHAVSGWFLEHVEPLLKVTIVPRGTAALGFAQYVPNENLIMTKEQLFDITCMALGGRAAEQVLIGRISTGAQNDLEKVTKMTYAQVAVYGFSDKVGLLSFPPTEGSYEFSKPYSSKTAAIIDKEVREWVNKAYKHTIQLIEEHKEQVTEIAELLLEKEVLHQDDLLRVLGERPFKATEPTNYDRFKQGFIEEEEKGAESTIDTPEEGGGSSPLEPQVVPT
;
A
#
# COMPACT_ATOMS: atom_id res chain seq x y z
N MET A 1 7.38 45.88 22.85
CA MET A 1 8.72 45.84 22.22
C MET A 1 9.15 44.38 22.09
N ILE A 2 9.87 43.90 21.07
CA ILE A 2 10.03 44.34 19.67
C ILE A 2 10.62 43.15 18.87
N PHE A 3 10.00 42.76 17.74
CA PHE A 3 10.53 41.87 16.67
C PHE A 3 10.97 40.43 17.05
N SER A 4 11.37 39.58 16.09
CA SER A 4 10.51 38.79 15.17
C SER A 4 11.34 37.93 14.18
N ARG A 5 10.80 36.77 13.72
CA ARG A 5 11.37 35.90 12.63
C ARG A 5 12.73 35.27 13.03
N ILE A 6 13.35 34.30 12.34
CA ILE A 6 13.22 33.59 11.03
C ILE A 6 13.39 32.08 11.38
N ALA A 7 12.89 31.02 10.72
CA ALA A 7 12.53 30.69 9.32
C ALA A 7 11.19 29.90 9.26
N ARG A 8 10.65 29.27 8.19
CA ARG A 8 11.03 28.82 6.81
C ARG A 8 11.94 27.57 6.70
N SER A 9 11.43 26.35 6.45
CA SER A 9 10.65 25.78 5.33
C SER A 9 11.49 25.19 4.17
N VAL A 10 11.56 23.85 4.10
CA VAL A 10 11.91 23.02 2.93
C VAL A 10 10.98 21.79 3.02
N SER A 11 9.99 21.54 2.15
CA SER A 11 9.91 21.59 0.68
C SER A 11 10.70 20.46 0.00
N SER A 12 10.15 19.24 0.08
CA SER A 12 10.66 18.04 -0.59
C SER A 12 10.49 18.14 -2.11
N SER A 13 11.49 18.70 -2.79
CA SER A 13 11.53 18.81 -4.25
C SER A 13 11.84 17.46 -4.92
N SER A 14 10.81 16.66 -5.22
CA SER A 14 10.91 15.51 -6.11
C SER A 14 11.12 15.96 -7.57
N ARG A 15 12.38 16.17 -7.97
CA ARG A 15 12.74 16.50 -9.36
C ARG A 15 13.74 15.50 -9.93
N ALA A 16 13.21 14.48 -10.61
CA ALA A 16 14.00 13.56 -11.41
C ALA A 16 14.79 14.31 -12.50
N ARG A 17 15.94 13.75 -12.90
CA ARG A 17 16.69 14.18 -14.07
C ARG A 17 17.11 12.97 -14.90
N ASN A 18 16.58 12.94 -16.11
CA ASN A 18 17.20 12.53 -17.37
C ASN A 18 18.10 11.29 -17.37
N LEU A 19 17.71 10.29 -18.17
CA LEU A 19 18.54 9.88 -19.29
C LEU A 19 17.69 9.88 -20.57
N LEU A 20 18.33 10.22 -21.70
CA LEU A 20 17.77 10.28 -23.05
C LEU A 20 18.53 9.30 -23.94
N HIS A 21 17.86 8.73 -24.94
CA HIS A 21 18.32 8.34 -26.30
C HIS A 21 17.11 7.66 -26.97
N GLY A 22 16.74 7.87 -28.24
CA GLY A 22 17.11 8.83 -29.32
C GLY A 22 15.96 8.74 -30.35
N ASP A 23 16.06 9.06 -31.64
CA ASP A 23 16.84 9.99 -32.48
C ASP A 23 16.03 10.11 -33.80
N GLY A 24 16.03 11.24 -34.53
CA GLY A 24 15.09 11.40 -35.66
C GLY A 24 14.96 12.76 -36.34
N ARG A 25 15.98 13.16 -37.10
CA ARG A 25 16.00 14.15 -38.21
C ARG A 25 14.65 14.76 -38.69
N LEU A 26 14.55 16.09 -38.70
CA LEU A 26 14.77 16.92 -39.90
C LEU A 26 14.98 18.39 -39.46
N GLY A 27 15.42 19.29 -40.34
CA GLY A 27 15.68 20.69 -39.94
C GLY A 27 15.58 21.71 -41.07
N THR A 28 15.58 22.99 -40.70
CA THR A 28 15.74 24.15 -41.60
C THR A 28 16.20 25.40 -40.83
N HIS A 29 16.65 26.42 -41.57
CA HIS A 29 17.18 27.69 -41.04
C HIS A 29 16.12 28.56 -40.32
N VAL A 30 16.58 29.48 -39.45
CA VAL A 30 16.51 30.94 -39.70
C VAL A 30 17.40 31.73 -38.70
N ARG A 31 17.67 33.01 -39.00
CA ARG A 31 18.66 33.90 -38.40
C ARG A 31 18.35 34.37 -36.96
N SER A 32 19.42 34.87 -36.33
CA SER A 32 19.53 35.88 -35.26
C SER A 32 18.93 37.26 -35.67
N PRO A 33 18.99 38.42 -34.92
CA PRO A 33 20.00 38.78 -33.89
C PRO A 33 19.65 39.82 -32.77
N ARG A 34 20.66 40.13 -31.91
CA ARG A 34 20.90 41.40 -31.14
C ARG A 34 19.88 41.74 -30.01
N THR A 35 20.12 42.61 -29.02
CA THR A 35 21.19 43.59 -28.62
C THR A 35 21.17 43.75 -27.05
N ASN A 36 22.02 44.45 -26.27
CA ASN A 36 23.23 45.30 -26.43
C ASN A 36 24.06 45.35 -25.10
N ALA A 37 25.14 46.16 -25.06
CA ALA A 37 25.73 47.01 -23.97
C ALA A 37 25.58 46.65 -22.46
N CYS A 38 26.58 46.77 -21.57
CA CYS A 38 27.55 47.87 -21.26
C CYS A 38 26.88 49.11 -20.59
N SER A 39 27.47 49.80 -19.59
CA SER A 39 28.77 49.67 -18.86
C SER A 39 28.78 50.52 -17.55
N GLU A 40 29.97 50.80 -16.97
CA GLU A 40 30.27 51.68 -15.79
C GLU A 40 30.08 51.04 -14.39
N GLY A 41 30.84 51.41 -13.33
CA GLY A 41 32.04 52.27 -13.23
C GLY A 41 32.51 52.52 -11.76
N ALA A 42 33.82 52.78 -11.54
CA ALA A 42 34.52 53.09 -10.25
C ALA A 42 34.52 51.97 -9.16
N GLN A 43 35.56 51.66 -8.34
CA GLN A 43 36.64 52.38 -7.62
C GLN A 43 36.12 53.20 -6.39
N GLY A 44 36.57 53.06 -5.13
CA GLY A 44 37.55 52.18 -4.42
C GLY A 44 37.39 52.36 -2.87
N VAL A 45 38.37 52.41 -1.95
CA VAL A 45 39.85 52.26 -1.96
C VAL A 45 40.40 51.87 -0.53
N SER A 46 40.86 50.63 -0.33
CA SER A 46 41.97 50.18 0.57
C SER A 46 41.91 50.17 2.14
N GLY A 47 42.64 49.20 2.73
CA GLY A 47 43.05 49.06 4.14
C GLY A 47 42.90 47.63 4.71
N PHE A 48 43.91 46.91 5.22
CA PHE A 48 45.35 47.19 5.37
C PHE A 48 46.20 45.87 5.43
N VAL A 49 47.46 45.92 4.93
CA VAL A 49 48.69 45.06 5.07
C VAL A 49 48.67 43.82 6.02
N ARG A 50 49.18 42.58 5.78
CA ARG A 50 50.18 41.88 4.88
C ARG A 50 51.59 41.55 5.47
N GLY A 51 52.01 40.27 5.43
CA GLY A 51 53.41 39.76 5.52
C GLY A 51 53.47 38.25 5.17
N TYR A 52 54.30 37.71 4.26
CA TYR A 52 55.78 37.59 4.18
C TYR A 52 56.37 36.61 5.23
N VAL A 53 57.27 35.65 4.98
CA VAL A 53 58.23 35.35 3.87
C VAL A 53 58.32 33.83 3.56
N SER A 54 58.89 33.41 2.42
CA SER A 54 59.26 32.01 2.09
C SER A 54 60.77 31.77 1.94
N SER A 55 61.20 30.51 2.09
CA SER A 55 62.47 29.87 1.66
C SER A 55 63.63 29.69 2.66
N ALA A 56 64.17 28.46 2.70
CA ALA A 56 65.53 28.05 3.08
C ALA A 56 65.81 26.67 2.46
N ARG A 57 67.08 26.29 2.20
CA ARG A 57 67.44 25.09 1.41
C ARG A 57 68.79 24.48 1.80
N ALA A 58 68.79 23.25 2.30
CA ALA A 58 69.97 22.36 2.43
C ALA A 58 69.48 20.91 2.12
N ARG A 59 70.11 20.10 1.26
CA ARG A 59 71.44 19.46 1.34
C ARG A 59 71.61 18.56 2.59
N SER A 60 72.08 17.31 2.53
CA SER A 60 72.21 16.29 1.45
C SER A 60 72.95 15.05 2.02
N ASN A 61 72.81 13.89 1.36
CA ASN A 61 73.59 12.64 1.53
C ASN A 61 73.19 11.73 2.73
N GLY A 62 73.48 10.42 2.60
CA GLY A 62 73.40 9.42 3.68
C GLY A 62 72.41 8.29 3.46
N PHE A 63 72.71 7.36 2.53
CA PHE A 63 72.07 6.04 2.46
C PHE A 63 73.12 4.95 2.80
N VAL A 64 72.64 3.73 3.13
CA VAL A 64 73.38 2.48 3.45
C VAL A 64 73.61 2.20 4.95
N SER A 65 73.09 1.02 5.35
CA SER A 65 73.39 0.14 6.52
C SER A 65 73.31 0.75 7.95
N ASN A 66 72.82 0.04 8.99
CA ASN A 66 72.80 -1.39 9.30
C ASN A 66 71.60 -1.79 10.20
N LEU A 67 71.28 -3.10 10.26
CA LEU A 67 70.63 -3.74 11.42
C LEU A 67 71.70 -3.93 12.54
N PRO A 68 71.37 -3.94 13.86
CA PRO A 68 70.67 -5.11 14.40
C PRO A 68 69.81 -4.95 15.69
N ASP A 69 69.09 -6.06 15.94
CA ASP A 69 68.79 -6.73 17.21
C ASP A 69 67.88 -6.19 18.33
N PHE A 70 67.09 -7.14 18.83
CA PHE A 70 66.46 -7.17 20.15
C PHE A 70 67.50 -7.45 21.24
N LYS A 71 67.60 -6.58 22.26
CA LYS A 71 67.45 -6.93 23.69
C LYS A 71 67.66 -5.72 24.61
N SER A 72 67.15 -5.85 25.83
CA SER A 72 66.92 -4.77 26.81
C SER A 72 65.74 -3.84 26.44
N VAL A 73 64.98 -3.27 27.39
CA VAL A 73 65.16 -3.25 28.85
C VAL A 73 63.96 -3.90 29.55
N ALA A 74 64.19 -5.02 30.24
CA ALA A 74 63.26 -5.57 31.22
C ALA A 74 63.58 -5.01 32.62
N ALA A 75 63.19 -3.76 32.88
CA ALA A 75 63.33 -3.11 34.18
C ALA A 75 62.11 -2.23 34.47
N ASN A 76 61.19 -2.71 35.30
CA ASN A 76 59.90 -2.06 35.57
C ASN A 76 59.53 -2.12 37.06
N PRO A 77 59.56 -0.98 37.77
CA PRO A 77 59.15 -0.88 39.18
C PRO A 77 57.78 -0.24 39.39
N ARG A 78 56.79 -0.46 38.50
CA ARG A 78 55.38 -0.06 38.73
C ARG A 78 54.37 -1.22 38.80
N ILE A 79 54.70 -2.42 38.30
CA ILE A 79 53.81 -3.60 38.38
C ILE A 79 54.04 -4.36 39.71
N ARG A 80 53.82 -3.69 40.86
CA ARG A 80 53.87 -4.34 42.19
C ARG A 80 52.99 -3.68 43.26
N ARG A 81 51.81 -3.15 42.88
CA ARG A 81 50.82 -2.60 43.84
C ARG A 81 49.36 -2.68 43.34
N LEU A 82 48.90 -3.89 42.97
CA LEU A 82 47.49 -4.16 42.58
C LEU A 82 46.84 -5.31 43.39
N PHE A 83 47.29 -5.54 44.63
CA PHE A 83 46.61 -6.37 45.62
C PHE A 83 46.67 -5.73 47.01
N CYS A 84 45.75 -4.80 47.30
CA CYS A 84 45.39 -4.41 48.67
C CYS A 84 44.03 -3.70 48.67
N SER A 85 43.19 -3.99 49.66
CA SER A 85 41.82 -3.47 49.77
C SER A 85 41.72 -2.27 50.72
N LYS A 86 41.37 -1.09 50.19
CA LYS A 86 40.78 0.04 50.92
C LYS A 86 40.23 1.07 49.93
N ALA A 87 39.02 1.57 50.18
CA ALA A 87 38.35 2.55 49.32
C ALA A 87 38.59 4.00 49.82
N PRO A 88 38.93 4.94 48.92
CA PRO A 88 38.69 6.37 49.10
C PRO A 88 37.41 6.83 48.35
N LYS A 89 37.08 8.13 48.45
CA LYS A 89 35.77 8.70 48.10
C LYS A 89 35.62 9.08 46.62
N LYS A 90 34.37 9.36 46.23
CA LYS A 90 33.98 9.93 44.93
C LYS A 90 34.71 11.25 44.64
N GLU A 91 35.14 11.41 43.39
CA GLU A 91 35.20 12.69 42.69
C GLU A 91 34.70 12.50 41.25
N LYS A 92 34.25 13.59 40.60
CA LYS A 92 33.75 13.56 39.22
C LYS A 92 34.88 13.92 38.26
N ASP A 93 35.16 13.05 37.29
CA ASP A 93 35.81 13.48 36.03
C ASP A 93 35.28 12.65 34.86
N SER A 94 34.37 13.25 34.08
CA SER A 94 33.70 12.60 32.93
C SER A 94 34.29 13.03 31.58
N GLY A 95 35.49 13.61 31.54
CA GLY A 95 36.14 14.02 30.28
C GLY A 95 37.01 12.92 29.63
N ASN A 96 37.76 12.17 30.43
CA ASN A 96 38.90 11.37 29.95
C ASN A 96 38.54 10.16 29.04
N PHE A 97 37.33 9.58 29.15
CA PHE A 97 37.01 8.32 28.44
C PHE A 97 36.86 8.50 26.93
N GLN A 98 36.21 9.57 26.45
CA GLN A 98 36.01 9.78 25.01
C GLN A 98 37.34 10.07 24.29
N GLU A 99 38.25 10.84 24.88
CA GLU A 99 39.58 11.07 24.29
C GLU A 99 40.43 9.79 24.23
N ALA A 100 40.41 8.98 25.30
CA ALA A 100 41.13 7.71 25.34
C ALA A 100 40.58 6.73 24.28
N PHE A 101 39.26 6.62 24.15
CA PHE A 101 38.59 5.80 23.14
C PHE A 101 38.91 6.29 21.72
N MET A 102 38.80 7.60 21.46
CA MET A 102 39.12 8.18 20.14
C MET A 102 40.60 8.00 19.77
N LYS A 103 41.54 8.05 20.72
CA LYS A 103 42.94 7.68 20.49
C LYS A 103 43.09 6.20 20.10
N GLN A 104 42.50 5.28 20.86
CA GLN A 104 42.54 3.83 20.58
C GLN A 104 42.01 3.51 19.17
N VAL A 105 40.83 4.03 18.82
CA VAL A 105 40.22 3.84 17.49
C VAL A 105 41.13 4.39 16.39
N LYS A 106 41.75 5.57 16.58
CA LYS A 106 42.66 6.17 15.59
C LYS A 106 43.92 5.32 15.36
N TYR A 107 44.48 4.71 16.42
CA TYR A 107 45.62 3.79 16.29
C TYR A 107 45.26 2.45 15.64
N LEU A 108 44.01 1.96 15.78
CA LEU A 108 43.58 0.70 15.15
C LEU A 108 43.19 0.87 13.67
N VAL A 109 42.49 1.95 13.33
CA VAL A 109 41.98 2.19 11.96
C VAL A 109 43.11 2.58 10.99
N THR A 110 44.11 3.34 11.44
CA THR A 110 45.21 3.82 10.58
C THR A 110 46.02 2.70 9.88
N PRO A 111 46.52 1.66 10.59
CA PRO A 111 47.24 0.56 9.93
C PRO A 111 46.33 -0.31 9.05
N LEU A 112 45.05 -0.46 9.41
CA LEU A 112 44.07 -1.17 8.59
C LEU A 112 43.81 -0.47 7.25
N LEU A 113 43.70 0.86 7.27
CA LEU A 113 43.51 1.68 6.06
C LEU A 113 44.77 1.65 5.18
N LEU A 114 45.97 1.67 5.78
CA LEU A 114 47.24 1.48 5.06
C LEU A 114 47.36 0.08 4.45
N MET A 115 46.95 -0.97 5.16
CA MET A 115 46.95 -2.35 4.63
C MET A 115 45.99 -2.50 3.44
N GLY A 116 44.80 -1.89 3.50
CA GLY A 116 43.87 -1.84 2.37
C GLY A 116 44.50 -1.15 1.15
N LEU A 117 45.17 -0.02 1.36
CA LEU A 117 45.90 0.72 0.31
C LEU A 117 47.03 -0.14 -0.30
N PHE A 118 47.78 -0.87 0.52
CA PHE A 118 48.83 -1.78 0.06
C PHE A 118 48.26 -2.93 -0.79
N LEU A 119 47.15 -3.53 -0.37
CA LEU A 119 46.45 -4.59 -1.13
C LEU A 119 45.96 -4.12 -2.51
N THR A 120 45.52 -2.87 -2.65
CA THR A 120 45.16 -2.32 -3.98
C THR A 120 46.34 -2.18 -4.96
N SER A 121 47.58 -2.29 -4.48
CA SER A 121 48.78 -2.20 -5.33
C SER A 121 49.15 -3.51 -6.04
N PHE A 122 48.55 -4.65 -5.68
CA PHE A 122 48.79 -5.95 -6.32
C PHE A 122 48.09 -6.07 -7.69
N LYS A 123 48.69 -5.45 -8.71
CA LYS A 123 48.25 -5.58 -10.11
C LYS A 123 48.60 -6.95 -10.70
N PHE A 124 47.77 -7.96 -10.46
CA PHE A 124 47.67 -9.08 -11.39
C PHE A 124 47.10 -8.57 -12.72
N GLY A 125 47.97 -8.42 -13.72
CA GLY A 125 47.56 -7.98 -15.06
C GLY A 125 46.73 -9.07 -15.77
N PRO A 126 45.61 -8.72 -16.43
CA PRO A 126 44.85 -9.69 -17.20
C PRO A 126 45.63 -10.18 -18.42
N PRO A 127 45.42 -11.43 -18.89
CA PRO A 127 46.03 -11.93 -20.12
C PRO A 127 45.52 -11.15 -21.34
N LYS A 128 46.25 -11.23 -22.46
CA LYS A 128 45.97 -10.49 -23.72
C LYS A 128 44.72 -11.00 -24.43
N GLN A 129 43.54 -10.65 -23.92
CA GLN A 129 42.23 -10.95 -24.50
C GLN A 129 41.89 -9.95 -25.62
N LYS A 130 41.26 -10.42 -26.70
CA LYS A 130 40.90 -9.57 -27.85
C LYS A 130 39.38 -9.47 -28.02
N GLN A 131 38.84 -8.25 -27.96
CA GLN A 131 37.45 -8.00 -28.32
C GLN A 131 37.23 -8.23 -29.83
N ILE A 132 36.09 -8.81 -30.20
CA ILE A 132 35.65 -9.02 -31.59
C ILE A 132 34.18 -8.63 -31.75
N SER A 133 33.69 -8.59 -32.99
CA SER A 133 32.25 -8.49 -33.28
C SER A 133 31.60 -9.87 -33.49
N PHE A 134 30.28 -10.00 -33.32
CA PHE A 134 29.55 -11.25 -33.60
C PHE A 134 29.72 -11.73 -35.05
N ARG A 135 29.79 -10.78 -36.01
CA ARG A 135 30.07 -11.09 -37.43
C ARG A 135 31.48 -11.66 -37.64
N GLU A 136 32.47 -11.19 -36.88
CA GLU A 136 33.81 -11.78 -36.89
C GLU A 136 33.87 -13.11 -36.14
N PHE A 137 33.11 -13.29 -35.06
CA PHE A 137 32.97 -14.58 -34.38
C PHE A 137 32.43 -15.64 -35.34
N LYS A 138 31.30 -15.38 -36.03
CA LYS A 138 30.74 -16.29 -37.03
C LYS A 138 31.79 -16.64 -38.10
N LYS A 139 32.41 -15.63 -38.72
CA LYS A 139 33.35 -15.84 -39.84
C LYS A 139 34.73 -16.40 -39.47
N LYS A 140 35.27 -16.11 -38.29
CA LYS A 140 36.68 -16.43 -37.95
C LYS A 140 36.81 -17.57 -36.94
N LEU A 141 35.74 -17.97 -36.26
CA LEU A 141 35.77 -18.95 -35.18
C LEU A 141 34.69 -20.04 -35.34
N LEU A 142 33.45 -19.66 -35.67
CA LEU A 142 32.35 -20.63 -35.85
C LEU A 142 32.42 -21.36 -37.19
N GLU A 143 32.49 -20.62 -38.31
CA GLU A 143 32.65 -21.16 -39.68
C GLU A 143 33.81 -22.19 -39.79
N PRO A 144 34.99 -21.99 -39.16
CA PRO A 144 36.08 -22.97 -39.21
C PRO A 144 36.06 -24.03 -38.08
N GLY A 145 34.99 -24.16 -37.31
CA GLY A 145 34.83 -25.19 -36.26
C GLY A 145 35.77 -25.05 -35.05
N LEU A 146 36.30 -23.84 -34.78
CA LEU A 146 37.34 -23.61 -33.78
C LEU A 146 36.80 -23.31 -32.36
N VAL A 147 35.50 -23.06 -32.22
CA VAL A 147 34.88 -22.80 -30.90
C VAL A 147 34.74 -24.11 -30.13
N ASP A 148 35.04 -24.06 -28.83
CA ASP A 148 34.81 -25.18 -27.92
C ASP A 148 33.50 -25.03 -27.16
N HIS A 149 33.37 -23.92 -26.43
CA HIS A 149 32.18 -23.55 -25.66
C HIS A 149 32.16 -22.02 -25.47
N ILE A 150 31.01 -21.49 -25.05
CA ILE A 150 30.80 -20.06 -24.80
C ILE A 150 30.36 -19.87 -23.35
N VAL A 151 30.96 -18.90 -22.64
CA VAL A 151 30.52 -18.52 -21.30
C VAL A 151 29.91 -17.13 -21.33
N VAL A 152 28.61 -17.02 -21.05
CA VAL A 152 27.89 -15.74 -20.94
C VAL A 152 28.00 -15.23 -19.51
N SER A 153 28.89 -14.26 -19.31
CA SER A 153 29.11 -13.58 -18.04
C SER A 153 28.17 -12.37 -17.87
N ASN A 154 27.55 -12.27 -16.69
CA ASN A 154 26.72 -11.13 -16.26
C ASN A 154 25.65 -10.71 -17.29
N LYS A 155 25.06 -11.68 -18.02
CA LYS A 155 24.04 -11.52 -19.08
C LYS A 155 24.37 -10.51 -20.20
N SER A 156 25.63 -10.07 -20.33
CA SER A 156 26.01 -8.92 -21.17
C SER A 156 27.32 -9.11 -21.95
N VAL A 157 28.18 -10.06 -21.56
CA VAL A 157 29.44 -10.36 -22.26
C VAL A 157 29.58 -11.87 -22.48
N ALA A 158 29.65 -12.28 -23.74
CA ALA A 158 29.98 -13.63 -24.17
C ALA A 158 31.50 -13.79 -24.29
N LYS A 159 32.06 -14.80 -23.63
CA LYS A 159 33.48 -15.18 -23.63
C LYS A 159 33.66 -16.46 -24.44
N VAL A 160 34.58 -16.46 -25.41
CA VAL A 160 34.74 -17.54 -26.38
C VAL A 160 36.00 -18.35 -26.09
N TYR A 161 35.79 -19.65 -25.88
CA TYR A 161 36.83 -20.65 -25.65
C TYR A 161 37.09 -21.38 -26.97
N VAL A 162 38.36 -21.66 -27.26
CA VAL A 162 38.83 -22.05 -28.61
C VAL A 162 39.63 -23.34 -28.49
N ARG A 163 39.35 -24.32 -29.35
CA ARG A 163 40.06 -25.60 -29.40
C ARG A 163 41.50 -25.40 -29.90
N ASN A 164 42.47 -26.03 -29.24
CA ASN A 164 43.90 -25.89 -29.58
C ASN A 164 44.39 -26.88 -30.65
N THR A 165 43.56 -27.81 -31.09
CA THR A 165 43.88 -28.85 -32.10
C THR A 165 42.71 -29.03 -33.06
N PRO A 166 42.94 -29.07 -34.39
CA PRO A 166 41.91 -29.45 -35.35
C PRO A 166 41.62 -30.96 -35.28
N LEU A 167 40.40 -31.36 -35.64
CA LEU A 167 39.96 -32.75 -35.61
C LEU A 167 40.39 -33.49 -36.89
N ASN A 168 41.15 -34.57 -36.75
CA ASN A 168 41.27 -35.59 -37.80
C ASN A 168 40.17 -36.66 -37.59
N GLN A 169 39.76 -37.31 -38.67
CA GLN A 169 38.79 -38.42 -38.63
C GLN A 169 39.45 -39.72 -38.11
N THR A 170 38.60 -40.69 -37.72
CA THR A 170 38.89 -41.99 -37.07
C THR A 170 39.46 -41.84 -35.64
N ASP A 171 38.97 -42.51 -34.60
CA ASP A 171 38.26 -43.81 -34.53
C ASP A 171 37.03 -43.85 -33.60
N ASN A 172 36.31 -44.98 -33.60
CA ASN A 172 35.24 -45.29 -32.66
C ASN A 172 35.78 -46.04 -31.42
N GLU A 173 35.60 -45.52 -30.22
CA GLU A 173 35.54 -46.34 -28.99
C GLU A 173 34.44 -45.84 -28.03
N VAL A 174 33.83 -46.79 -27.30
CA VAL A 174 32.72 -46.55 -26.38
C VAL A 174 33.26 -46.39 -24.96
N ALA A 175 33.01 -45.24 -24.33
CA ALA A 175 33.30 -45.01 -22.91
C ALA A 175 32.08 -44.41 -22.19
N GLN A 176 31.84 -44.86 -20.96
CA GLN A 176 30.71 -44.44 -20.14
C GLN A 176 30.96 -43.09 -19.46
N GLY A 177 29.88 -42.43 -19.03
CA GLY A 177 29.94 -41.05 -18.53
C GLY A 177 30.85 -40.84 -17.32
N THR A 178 31.60 -39.74 -17.34
CA THR A 178 32.34 -39.20 -16.20
C THR A 178 32.13 -37.68 -16.20
N GLN A 179 31.99 -37.07 -15.02
CA GLN A 179 31.84 -35.61 -14.90
C GLN A 179 33.11 -34.90 -15.40
N PRO A 180 33.01 -33.76 -16.11
CA PRO A 180 34.18 -33.00 -16.52
C PRO A 180 34.96 -32.54 -15.27
N ALA A 181 36.20 -33.01 -15.15
CA ALA A 181 37.00 -32.82 -13.95
C ALA A 181 37.33 -31.33 -13.71
N ILE A 182 37.38 -30.93 -12.45
CA ILE A 182 37.82 -29.58 -12.04
C ILE A 182 39.34 -29.48 -12.23
N GLY A 183 39.78 -29.12 -13.43
CA GLY A 183 41.19 -29.04 -13.78
C GLY A 183 41.46 -28.18 -15.02
N SER A 184 42.40 -27.23 -14.88
CA SER A 184 42.92 -26.36 -15.95
C SER A 184 41.89 -25.46 -16.64
N GLY A 185 41.68 -24.25 -16.09
CA GLY A 185 40.88 -23.21 -16.74
C GLY A 185 41.55 -22.68 -18.01
N GLY A 186 41.13 -23.14 -19.18
CA GLY A 186 41.53 -22.58 -20.46
C GLY A 186 41.23 -21.07 -20.53
N GLN A 187 42.18 -20.25 -20.96
CA GLN A 187 41.96 -18.80 -21.04
C GLN A 187 41.13 -18.47 -22.29
N TYR A 188 39.96 -17.87 -22.10
CA TYR A 188 39.16 -17.35 -23.22
C TYR A 188 39.98 -16.32 -24.01
N LYS A 189 40.06 -16.53 -25.33
CA LYS A 189 40.95 -15.77 -26.22
C LYS A 189 40.26 -14.53 -26.79
N TYR A 190 38.93 -14.62 -26.92
CA TYR A 190 38.07 -13.59 -27.49
C TYR A 190 36.83 -13.35 -26.62
N TYR A 191 36.26 -12.16 -26.71
CA TYR A 191 34.97 -11.83 -26.09
C TYR A 191 34.22 -10.79 -26.93
N PHE A 192 32.90 -10.72 -26.74
CA PHE A 192 32.04 -9.70 -27.34
C PHE A 192 30.82 -9.39 -26.44
N SER A 193 30.24 -8.20 -26.60
CA SER A 193 29.03 -7.77 -25.90
C SER A 193 27.78 -8.33 -26.58
N ILE A 194 26.82 -8.82 -25.79
CA ILE A 194 25.49 -9.26 -26.25
C ILE A 194 24.41 -8.23 -25.85
N GLY A 195 23.28 -8.22 -26.57
CA GLY A 195 22.19 -7.26 -26.35
C GLY A 195 21.16 -7.78 -25.33
N SER A 196 20.53 -8.90 -25.66
CA SER A 196 19.82 -9.76 -24.70
C SER A 196 20.38 -11.18 -24.79
N VAL A 197 19.96 -12.08 -23.89
CA VAL A 197 20.42 -13.47 -23.89
C VAL A 197 19.69 -14.28 -24.95
N GLU A 198 18.37 -14.12 -24.99
CA GLU A 198 17.42 -14.79 -25.88
C GLU A 198 17.75 -14.47 -27.35
N SER A 199 17.99 -13.18 -27.64
CA SER A 199 18.38 -12.70 -28.97
C SER A 199 19.85 -12.98 -29.33
N PHE A 200 20.62 -13.60 -28.45
CA PHE A 200 21.94 -14.15 -28.73
C PHE A 200 21.87 -15.66 -28.99
N GLU A 201 21.11 -16.42 -28.19
CA GLU A 201 20.85 -17.86 -28.41
C GLU A 201 20.20 -18.09 -29.78
N GLU A 202 19.09 -17.40 -30.08
CA GLU A 202 18.40 -17.43 -31.38
C GLU A 202 19.35 -17.27 -32.58
N LYS A 203 20.29 -16.31 -32.49
CA LYS A 203 21.25 -16.00 -33.58
C LYS A 203 22.45 -16.94 -33.61
N LEU A 204 22.73 -17.65 -32.51
CA LEU A 204 23.72 -18.71 -32.45
C LEU A 204 23.15 -19.98 -33.08
N GLU A 205 21.91 -20.33 -32.78
CA GLU A 205 21.19 -21.45 -33.39
C GLU A 205 21.03 -21.25 -34.91
N GLU A 206 20.47 -20.11 -35.36
CA GLU A 206 20.40 -19.73 -36.79
C GLU A 206 21.80 -19.82 -37.46
N ALA A 207 22.86 -19.45 -36.74
CA ALA A 207 24.21 -19.50 -37.26
C ALA A 207 24.83 -20.90 -37.34
N GLN A 208 24.36 -21.87 -36.54
CA GLN A 208 24.81 -23.27 -36.55
C GLN A 208 24.00 -24.12 -37.53
N GLU A 209 22.68 -23.91 -37.61
CA GLU A 209 21.82 -24.52 -38.62
C GLU A 209 22.26 -24.12 -40.04
N ALA A 210 22.58 -22.83 -40.25
CA ALA A 210 23.13 -22.34 -41.52
C ALA A 210 24.54 -22.90 -41.87
N LEU A 211 25.19 -23.62 -40.95
CA LEU A 211 26.44 -24.35 -41.17
C LEU A 211 26.22 -25.88 -41.29
N GLY A 212 24.97 -26.36 -41.23
CA GLY A 212 24.62 -27.77 -41.31
C GLY A 212 24.98 -28.58 -40.05
N ILE A 213 25.19 -27.92 -38.92
CA ILE A 213 25.44 -28.58 -37.63
C ILE A 213 24.11 -29.12 -37.10
N TYR A 214 24.06 -30.38 -36.69
CA TYR A 214 22.87 -30.97 -36.06
C TYR A 214 22.73 -30.49 -34.61
N SER A 215 21.49 -30.43 -34.10
CA SER A 215 21.17 -29.87 -32.77
C SER A 215 21.82 -30.59 -31.58
N HIS A 216 22.45 -31.75 -31.78
CA HIS A 216 23.23 -32.46 -30.76
C HIS A 216 24.71 -32.02 -30.69
N ASP A 217 25.24 -31.42 -31.76
CA ASP A 217 26.63 -30.94 -31.89
C ASP A 217 26.74 -29.41 -31.72
N PHE A 218 25.66 -28.74 -31.28
CA PHE A 218 25.64 -27.31 -31.00
C PHE A 218 26.66 -26.93 -29.91
N VAL A 219 27.33 -25.78 -30.11
CA VAL A 219 28.32 -25.25 -29.15
C VAL A 219 27.63 -24.90 -27.82
N PRO A 220 28.03 -25.52 -26.70
CA PRO A 220 27.34 -25.31 -25.43
C PRO A 220 27.57 -23.89 -24.88
N VAL A 221 26.49 -23.29 -24.37
CA VAL A 221 26.47 -21.97 -23.74
C VAL A 221 26.27 -22.14 -22.23
N THR A 222 27.24 -21.67 -21.45
CA THR A 222 27.23 -21.74 -19.98
C THR A 222 27.08 -20.36 -19.37
N TYR A 223 26.19 -20.21 -18.39
CA TYR A 223 25.94 -18.93 -17.71
C TYR A 223 26.81 -18.76 -16.46
N SER A 224 27.47 -17.60 -16.32
CA SER A 224 28.23 -17.26 -15.12
C SER A 224 27.88 -15.87 -14.57
N VAL A 225 27.92 -15.75 -13.24
CA VAL A 225 27.82 -14.46 -12.53
C VAL A 225 29.19 -14.16 -11.92
N GLU A 226 29.87 -13.17 -12.48
CA GLU A 226 31.17 -12.71 -12.03
C GLU A 226 31.02 -11.40 -11.27
N LEU A 227 31.01 -11.48 -9.94
CA LEU A 227 31.10 -10.32 -9.05
C LEU A 227 32.30 -9.46 -9.44
N GLY A 228 32.07 -8.17 -9.66
CA GLY A 228 33.08 -7.22 -10.09
C GLY A 228 34.14 -6.98 -9.01
N TYR A 229 35.34 -6.56 -9.42
CA TYR A 229 36.44 -6.28 -8.48
C TYR A 229 36.05 -5.26 -7.40
N LEU A 230 35.25 -4.24 -7.73
CA LEU A 230 34.76 -3.25 -6.76
C LEU A 230 33.79 -3.87 -5.73
N GLU A 231 32.93 -4.80 -6.16
CA GLU A 231 31.97 -5.50 -5.29
C GLU A 231 32.71 -6.45 -4.33
N ARG A 232 33.71 -7.18 -4.85
CA ARG A 232 34.60 -8.03 -4.03
C ARG A 232 35.38 -7.21 -3.00
N ILE A 233 35.86 -6.02 -3.37
CA ILE A 233 36.55 -5.10 -2.46
C ILE A 233 35.57 -4.52 -1.41
N MET A 234 34.34 -4.16 -1.79
CA MET A 234 33.30 -3.73 -0.84
C MET A 234 32.94 -4.83 0.17
N LEU A 235 32.78 -6.08 -0.27
CA LEU A 235 32.53 -7.22 0.60
C LEU A 235 33.70 -7.48 1.57
N LEU A 236 34.95 -7.35 1.10
CA LEU A 236 36.13 -7.45 1.96
C LEU A 236 36.16 -6.33 3.03
N LEU A 237 35.90 -5.09 2.62
CA LEU A 237 35.85 -3.92 3.53
C LEU A 237 34.71 -4.05 4.56
N LEU A 238 33.55 -4.57 4.16
CA LEU A 238 32.44 -4.85 5.06
C LEU A 238 32.77 -5.95 6.08
N GLY A 239 33.41 -7.04 5.65
CA GLY A 239 33.89 -8.10 6.54
C GLY A 239 34.92 -7.58 7.56
N ILE A 240 35.89 -6.77 7.09
CA ILE A 240 36.87 -6.10 7.95
C ILE A 240 36.19 -5.17 8.98
N LEU A 241 35.19 -4.40 8.56
CA LEU A 241 34.42 -3.51 9.45
C LEU A 241 33.66 -4.30 10.53
N LEU A 242 33.01 -5.40 10.16
CA LEU A 242 32.29 -6.27 11.09
C LEU A 242 33.24 -6.92 12.12
N CYS A 243 34.41 -7.39 11.68
CA CYS A 243 35.47 -7.89 12.58
C CYS A 243 35.97 -6.80 13.54
N ALA A 244 36.17 -5.56 13.07
CA ALA A 244 36.58 -4.45 13.92
C ALA A 244 35.51 -4.09 14.98
N VAL A 245 34.23 -4.06 14.59
CA VAL A 245 33.10 -3.83 15.53
C VAL A 245 32.99 -4.96 16.55
N GLY A 246 33.12 -6.22 16.12
CA GLY A 246 33.14 -7.38 17.03
C GLY A 246 34.29 -7.32 18.05
N PHE A 247 35.49 -6.93 17.60
CA PHE A 247 36.66 -6.78 18.48
C PHE A 247 36.49 -5.63 19.49
N ILE A 248 35.98 -4.48 19.05
CA ILE A 248 35.64 -3.36 19.94
C ILE A 248 34.60 -3.80 20.99
N LYS A 249 33.57 -4.56 20.60
CA LYS A 249 32.55 -5.07 21.52
C LYS A 249 33.14 -6.01 22.58
N GLY A 250 33.96 -6.97 22.16
CA GLY A 250 34.68 -7.88 23.08
C GLY A 250 35.62 -7.16 24.05
N VAL A 251 36.25 -6.05 23.64
CA VAL A 251 37.08 -5.22 24.53
C VAL A 251 36.22 -4.41 25.52
N ILE A 252 35.04 -3.94 25.12
CA ILE A 252 34.08 -3.25 26.01
C ILE A 252 33.53 -4.23 27.06
N ASP A 253 33.15 -5.44 26.65
CA ASP A 253 32.65 -6.51 27.53
C ASP A 253 33.73 -7.03 28.49
N ALA A 254 35.01 -7.04 28.08
CA ALA A 254 36.13 -7.36 28.95
C ALA A 254 36.51 -6.23 29.93
N ALA A 255 36.20 -4.97 29.60
CA ALA A 255 36.48 -3.80 30.43
C ALA A 255 35.42 -3.56 31.52
N HIS A 256 34.17 -3.99 31.30
CA HIS A 256 33.06 -3.81 32.25
C HIS A 256 32.85 -5.05 33.12
N GLY A 257 33.50 -5.05 34.30
CA GLY A 257 33.28 -6.07 35.31
C GLY A 257 31.80 -6.23 35.70
N LYS A 258 31.36 -7.47 35.92
CA LYS A 258 29.97 -7.85 36.24
C LYS A 258 29.34 -6.95 37.33
N GLY A 259 28.33 -6.14 36.97
CA GLY A 259 27.53 -5.41 37.98
C GLY A 259 26.89 -4.09 37.58
N ALA A 260 26.21 -3.99 36.43
CA ALA A 260 25.35 -2.85 36.07
C ALA A 260 24.13 -3.33 35.26
N PRO A 261 22.98 -2.61 35.28
CA PRO A 261 21.70 -3.24 34.95
C PRO A 261 21.31 -3.22 33.46
N GLY A 262 20.76 -4.34 32.98
CA GLY A 262 19.37 -4.26 32.51
C GLY A 262 19.03 -4.45 31.03
N ILE A 263 19.94 -4.85 30.13
CA ILE A 263 19.57 -5.12 28.71
C ILE A 263 18.47 -6.21 28.60
N PHE A 264 18.36 -7.10 29.59
CA PHE A 264 17.35 -8.17 29.66
C PHE A 264 15.89 -7.72 29.92
N ASN A 265 15.60 -6.44 30.17
CA ASN A 265 14.23 -6.00 30.50
C ASN A 265 13.35 -5.66 29.27
N THR A 266 13.92 -5.69 28.06
CA THR A 266 13.27 -5.25 26.80
C THR A 266 12.21 -6.25 26.26
N GLY A 267 12.02 -7.41 26.89
CA GLY A 267 11.10 -8.45 26.44
C GLY A 267 9.63 -8.29 26.88
N LYS A 268 9.31 -7.33 27.74
CA LYS A 268 7.92 -7.09 28.17
C LYS A 268 7.10 -6.47 27.03
N ALA A 269 5.91 -7.01 26.78
CA ALA A 269 4.96 -6.44 25.84
C ALA A 269 4.31 -5.16 26.44
N PRO A 270 4.05 -4.11 25.65
CA PRO A 270 3.32 -2.93 26.09
C PRO A 270 1.79 -3.21 26.10
N VAL A 271 1.35 -4.14 26.95
CA VAL A 271 -0.06 -4.55 27.01
C VAL A 271 -0.92 -3.43 27.59
N THR A 272 -1.87 -2.91 26.80
CA THR A 272 -2.88 -1.99 27.31
C THR A 272 -3.98 -2.79 28.00
N LYS A 273 -3.88 -2.92 29.32
CA LYS A 273 -4.89 -3.60 30.15
C LYS A 273 -6.00 -2.63 30.54
N VAL A 274 -7.24 -2.98 30.21
CA VAL A 274 -8.44 -2.32 30.73
C VAL A 274 -8.99 -3.19 31.86
N ASP A 275 -8.83 -2.73 33.09
CA ASP A 275 -9.28 -3.44 34.28
C ASP A 275 -10.81 -3.46 34.41
N LYS A 276 -11.33 -4.44 35.14
CA LYS A 276 -12.78 -4.64 35.40
C LYS A 276 -13.49 -3.41 36.02
N ASN A 277 -12.74 -2.45 36.56
CA ASN A 277 -13.25 -1.27 37.25
C ASN A 277 -12.98 0.06 36.48
N ALA A 278 -12.58 0.02 35.21
CA ALA A 278 -12.45 1.23 34.41
C ALA A 278 -13.80 1.98 34.29
N GLU A 279 -13.79 3.31 34.43
CA GLU A 279 -15.00 4.15 34.43
C GLU A 279 -15.68 4.20 33.05
N ASN A 280 -14.89 4.28 31.97
CA ASN A 280 -15.36 4.37 30.59
C ASN A 280 -15.47 2.98 29.92
N LYS A 281 -16.43 2.17 30.37
CA LYS A 281 -16.78 0.89 29.70
C LYS A 281 -17.63 1.13 28.47
N ILE A 282 -17.34 0.37 27.41
CA ILE A 282 -18.12 0.28 26.18
C ILE A 282 -18.99 -0.98 26.27
N TYR A 283 -20.25 -0.90 25.85
CA TYR A 283 -21.24 -1.98 25.86
C TYR A 283 -21.85 -2.17 24.46
N PHE A 284 -22.63 -3.23 24.21
CA PHE A 284 -23.21 -3.46 22.87
C PHE A 284 -24.23 -2.41 22.42
N LYS A 285 -24.80 -1.63 23.36
CA LYS A 285 -25.61 -0.42 23.08
C LYS A 285 -24.80 0.72 22.45
N ASP A 286 -23.48 0.72 22.63
CA ASP A 286 -22.55 1.75 22.13
C ASP A 286 -21.94 1.35 20.77
N VAL A 287 -22.44 0.25 20.19
CA VAL A 287 -22.07 -0.30 18.87
C VAL A 287 -23.36 -0.45 18.04
N ALA A 288 -23.30 -0.17 16.74
CA ALA A 288 -24.47 -0.17 15.87
C ALA A 288 -24.11 -0.56 14.43
N GLY A 289 -25.11 -1.02 13.66
CA GLY A 289 -24.94 -1.38 12.25
C GLY A 289 -24.05 -2.60 11.99
N CYS A 290 -24.08 -3.60 12.89
CA CYS A 290 -23.36 -4.88 12.76
C CYS A 290 -24.00 -5.97 13.65
N ASP A 291 -25.32 -6.08 13.59
CA ASP A 291 -26.11 -6.85 14.56
C ASP A 291 -25.95 -8.38 14.40
N GLU A 292 -25.61 -8.83 13.20
CA GLU A 292 -25.20 -10.21 12.86
C GLU A 292 -23.88 -10.55 13.58
N ALA A 293 -22.90 -9.66 13.50
CA ALA A 293 -21.62 -9.80 14.18
C ALA A 293 -21.78 -9.75 15.71
N LYS A 294 -22.72 -8.96 16.24
CA LYS A 294 -23.09 -9.00 17.67
C LYS A 294 -23.68 -10.36 18.05
N GLN A 295 -24.53 -10.96 17.21
CA GLN A 295 -25.11 -12.29 17.47
C GLN A 295 -24.05 -13.39 17.52
N GLU A 296 -23.11 -13.45 16.56
CA GLU A 296 -21.99 -14.42 16.63
C GLU A 296 -21.06 -14.18 17.84
N ILE A 297 -20.88 -12.93 18.25
CA ILE A 297 -20.04 -12.60 19.42
C ILE A 297 -20.78 -12.85 20.76
N MET A 298 -22.12 -12.83 20.79
CA MET A 298 -22.91 -13.14 21.99
C MET A 298 -22.63 -14.54 22.53
N ASP A 299 -22.33 -15.53 21.68
CA ASP A 299 -21.90 -16.87 22.12
C ASP A 299 -20.68 -16.81 23.06
N PHE A 300 -19.69 -15.97 22.74
CA PHE A 300 -18.50 -15.76 23.58
C PHE A 300 -18.85 -15.05 24.89
N VAL A 301 -19.80 -14.10 24.87
CA VAL A 301 -20.29 -13.40 26.07
C VAL A 301 -21.06 -14.34 27.00
N HIS A 302 -21.95 -15.17 26.44
CA HIS A 302 -22.71 -16.16 27.20
C HIS A 302 -21.82 -17.26 27.76
N PHE A 303 -20.81 -17.71 27.00
CA PHE A 303 -19.78 -18.62 27.48
C PHE A 303 -19.00 -18.02 28.65
N LEU A 304 -18.42 -16.81 28.50
CA LEU A 304 -17.61 -16.18 29.54
C LEU A 304 -18.41 -15.88 30.83
N LYS A 305 -19.72 -15.66 30.72
CA LYS A 305 -20.63 -15.53 31.87
C LYS A 305 -20.97 -16.87 32.54
N ASN A 306 -21.20 -17.94 31.76
CA ASN A 306 -21.75 -19.21 32.25
C ASN A 306 -21.02 -20.45 31.68
N PRO A 307 -19.70 -20.60 31.90
CA PRO A 307 -18.89 -21.62 31.20
C PRO A 307 -19.38 -23.05 31.48
N LYS A 308 -19.76 -23.35 32.73
CA LYS A 308 -20.24 -24.68 33.16
C LYS A 308 -21.39 -25.22 32.31
N LYS A 309 -22.33 -24.37 31.89
CA LYS A 309 -23.49 -24.77 31.07
C LYS A 309 -23.05 -25.38 29.73
N TYR A 310 -21.96 -24.87 29.16
CA TYR A 310 -21.40 -25.37 27.91
C TYR A 310 -20.53 -26.61 28.13
N GLU A 311 -19.78 -26.67 29.23
CA GLU A 311 -18.98 -27.83 29.63
C GLU A 311 -19.86 -29.06 29.94
N GLU A 312 -20.98 -28.87 30.65
CA GLU A 312 -21.99 -29.91 30.96
C GLU A 312 -22.66 -30.48 29.70
N LEU A 313 -22.82 -29.67 28.65
CA LEU A 313 -23.32 -30.08 27.33
C LEU A 313 -22.23 -30.68 26.42
N GLY A 314 -20.98 -30.78 26.89
CA GLY A 314 -19.84 -31.24 26.09
C GLY A 314 -19.42 -30.29 24.96
N ALA A 315 -19.93 -29.06 24.95
CA ALA A 315 -19.64 -28.08 23.92
C ALA A 315 -18.20 -27.59 24.03
N LYS A 316 -17.44 -27.66 22.93
CA LYS A 316 -16.07 -27.14 22.88
C LYS A 316 -16.08 -25.63 22.74
N ILE A 317 -15.36 -24.99 23.65
CA ILE A 317 -15.19 -23.54 23.72
C ILE A 317 -14.35 -23.07 22.52
N PRO A 318 -14.85 -22.18 21.65
CA PRO A 318 -14.05 -21.61 20.57
C PRO A 318 -12.88 -20.81 21.15
N LYS A 319 -11.65 -21.14 20.76
CA LYS A 319 -10.44 -20.55 21.34
C LYS A 319 -10.23 -19.09 20.91
N GLY A 320 -10.73 -18.76 19.72
CA GLY A 320 -10.68 -17.40 19.21
C GLY A 320 -11.54 -17.15 17.99
N ALA A 321 -11.73 -15.87 17.70
CA ALA A 321 -12.45 -15.38 16.52
C ALA A 321 -11.66 -14.27 15.81
N LEU A 322 -11.63 -14.35 14.48
CA LEU A 322 -11.07 -13.32 13.62
C LEU A 322 -12.19 -12.37 13.19
N LEU A 323 -12.09 -11.11 13.58
CA LEU A 323 -12.95 -10.02 13.13
C LEU A 323 -12.41 -9.48 11.81
N VAL A 324 -13.14 -9.72 10.73
CA VAL A 324 -12.77 -9.41 9.35
C VAL A 324 -13.61 -8.24 8.85
N GLY A 325 -13.04 -7.32 8.07
CA GLY A 325 -13.84 -6.32 7.34
C GLY A 325 -13.07 -5.06 7.02
N PRO A 326 -13.67 -4.07 6.33
CA PRO A 326 -13.01 -2.82 5.97
C PRO A 326 -12.47 -2.02 7.17
N PRO A 327 -11.50 -1.11 6.96
CA PRO A 327 -11.08 -0.18 8.01
C PRO A 327 -12.25 0.70 8.46
N GLY A 328 -12.30 1.05 9.73
CA GLY A 328 -13.32 1.94 10.29
C GLY A 328 -14.69 1.31 10.61
N THR A 329 -14.93 0.02 10.34
CA THR A 329 -16.19 -0.67 10.66
C THR A 329 -16.36 -1.05 12.14
N GLY A 330 -15.44 -0.62 13.02
CA GLY A 330 -15.61 -0.73 14.47
C GLY A 330 -15.11 -2.04 15.10
N LYS A 331 -14.38 -2.91 14.39
CA LYS A 331 -13.79 -4.16 14.91
C LYS A 331 -13.24 -4.06 16.35
N THR A 332 -12.32 -3.12 16.57
CA THR A 332 -11.67 -2.81 17.87
C THR A 332 -12.63 -2.33 18.95
N LEU A 333 -13.74 -1.69 18.56
CA LEU A 333 -14.77 -1.15 19.44
C LEU A 333 -15.79 -2.24 19.82
N LEU A 334 -16.15 -3.12 18.89
CA LEU A 334 -16.96 -4.31 19.14
C LEU A 334 -16.24 -5.28 20.08
N ALA A 335 -14.94 -5.55 19.86
CA ALA A 335 -14.14 -6.40 20.76
C ALA A 335 -14.05 -5.85 22.21
N LYS A 336 -13.99 -4.51 22.37
CA LYS A 336 -14.07 -3.85 23.68
C LYS A 336 -15.44 -4.01 24.31
N ALA A 337 -16.52 -3.89 23.52
CA ALA A 337 -17.88 -4.12 23.98
C ALA A 337 -18.09 -5.57 24.44
N THR A 338 -17.52 -6.57 23.76
CA THR A 338 -17.54 -7.98 24.19
C THR A 338 -17.04 -8.14 25.62
N ALA A 339 -15.95 -7.47 25.98
CA ALA A 339 -15.37 -7.53 27.32
C ALA A 339 -16.19 -6.75 28.36
N GLY A 340 -16.72 -5.57 27.99
CA GLY A 340 -17.62 -4.77 28.82
C GLY A 340 -18.90 -5.53 29.18
N GLU A 341 -19.53 -6.18 28.19
CA GLU A 341 -20.68 -7.06 28.37
C GLU A 341 -20.36 -8.30 29.21
N SER A 342 -19.20 -8.92 28.98
CA SER A 342 -18.78 -10.14 29.70
C SER A 342 -18.33 -9.88 31.15
N GLY A 343 -17.95 -8.65 31.51
CA GLY A 343 -17.38 -8.32 32.82
C GLY A 343 -15.94 -8.85 33.04
N VAL A 344 -15.22 -9.13 31.95
CA VAL A 344 -13.86 -9.70 31.96
C VAL A 344 -12.79 -8.64 31.69
N PRO A 345 -11.50 -8.84 32.07
CA PRO A 345 -10.43 -7.93 31.71
C PRO A 345 -10.16 -8.00 30.20
N PHE A 346 -9.80 -6.86 29.62
CA PHE A 346 -9.47 -6.74 28.20
C PHE A 346 -7.99 -6.38 28.04
N LEU A 347 -7.23 -7.26 27.37
CA LEU A 347 -5.80 -7.09 27.10
C LEU A 347 -5.64 -6.73 25.61
N SER A 348 -5.35 -5.46 25.32
CA SER A 348 -5.21 -4.95 23.94
C SER A 348 -3.75 -4.80 23.54
N VAL A 349 -3.40 -5.27 22.35
CA VAL A 349 -2.10 -5.12 21.68
C VAL A 349 -2.28 -4.92 20.17
N SER A 350 -1.32 -4.29 19.49
CA SER A 350 -1.28 -4.29 18.01
C SER A 350 -0.36 -5.39 17.50
N GLY A 351 -0.69 -6.00 16.36
CA GLY A 351 0.18 -6.92 15.63
C GLY A 351 1.51 -6.27 15.23
N SER A 352 1.51 -4.95 15.00
CA SER A 352 2.73 -4.16 14.77
C SER A 352 3.74 -4.26 15.93
N ASP A 353 3.26 -4.40 17.16
CA ASP A 353 4.08 -4.35 18.38
C ASP A 353 4.92 -5.62 18.60
N PHE A 354 4.74 -6.63 17.73
CA PHE A 354 5.50 -7.88 17.74
C PHE A 354 6.44 -8.04 16.54
N VAL A 355 6.54 -7.03 15.66
CA VAL A 355 7.45 -7.01 14.50
C VAL A 355 8.64 -6.12 14.81
N GLU A 356 9.76 -6.72 15.23
CA GLU A 356 10.94 -6.00 15.74
C GLU A 356 12.21 -6.29 14.94
N MET A 357 13.16 -5.34 14.94
CA MET A 357 14.48 -5.57 14.33
C MET A 357 15.36 -6.55 15.13
N VAL A 358 14.92 -6.93 16.33
CA VAL A 358 15.69 -7.78 17.27
C VAL A 358 15.04 -9.15 17.36
N VAL A 359 15.65 -10.12 16.66
CA VAL A 359 15.23 -11.53 16.63
C VAL A 359 14.97 -12.06 18.04
N GLY A 360 13.78 -12.65 18.22
CA GLY A 360 13.36 -13.24 19.50
C GLY A 360 12.60 -12.30 20.45
N VAL A 361 12.53 -10.99 20.17
CA VAL A 361 11.71 -10.07 20.98
C VAL A 361 10.21 -10.30 20.76
N GLY A 362 9.75 -10.40 19.51
CA GLY A 362 8.35 -10.73 19.18
C GLY A 362 7.82 -12.01 19.86
N PRO A 363 8.50 -13.16 19.74
CA PRO A 363 8.13 -14.39 20.47
C PRO A 363 8.13 -14.23 21.99
N SER A 364 9.06 -13.45 22.55
CA SER A 364 9.12 -13.19 23.99
C SER A 364 7.93 -12.34 24.47
N ARG A 365 7.57 -11.28 23.72
CA ARG A 365 6.37 -10.47 23.95
C ARG A 365 5.10 -11.32 23.87
N MET A 366 5.02 -12.24 22.90
CA MET A 366 3.85 -13.12 22.72
C MET A 366 3.63 -14.04 23.92
N ARG A 367 4.68 -14.72 24.42
CA ARG A 367 4.61 -15.54 25.64
C ARG A 367 4.16 -14.73 26.86
N ASN A 368 4.69 -13.53 27.01
CA ASN A 368 4.36 -12.63 28.13
C ASN A 368 2.88 -12.21 28.10
N LEU A 369 2.31 -11.88 26.94
CA LEU A 369 0.88 -11.58 26.79
C LEU A 369 0.01 -12.77 27.21
N PHE A 370 0.30 -13.98 26.72
CA PHE A 370 -0.49 -15.16 27.09
C PHE A 370 -0.28 -15.60 28.54
N GLN A 371 0.89 -15.35 29.13
CA GLN A 371 1.10 -15.54 30.57
C GLN A 371 0.25 -14.56 31.41
N GLU A 372 0.17 -13.30 30.99
CA GLU A 372 -0.62 -12.27 31.66
C GLU A 372 -2.14 -12.50 31.50
N ALA A 373 -2.60 -12.91 30.31
CA ALA A 373 -3.99 -13.32 30.08
C ALA A 373 -4.41 -14.49 31.00
N ARG A 374 -3.55 -15.51 31.14
CA ARG A 374 -3.76 -16.64 32.08
C ARG A 374 -3.87 -16.18 33.54
N GLN A 375 -3.08 -15.18 33.97
CA GLN A 375 -3.19 -14.59 35.32
C GLN A 375 -4.47 -13.79 35.53
N CYS A 376 -5.08 -13.27 34.46
CA CYS A 376 -6.29 -12.46 34.49
C CYS A 376 -7.58 -13.25 34.18
N SER A 377 -7.51 -14.58 34.02
CA SER A 377 -8.63 -15.42 33.58
C SER A 377 -9.85 -15.38 34.53
N PRO A 378 -11.11 -15.39 34.01
CA PRO A 378 -11.48 -15.33 32.59
C PRO A 378 -11.22 -13.95 31.98
N SER A 379 -10.67 -13.92 30.77
CA SER A 379 -10.18 -12.70 30.09
C SER A 379 -10.26 -12.76 28.57
N ILE A 380 -10.37 -11.59 27.93
CA ILE A 380 -10.26 -11.44 26.47
C ILE A 380 -8.91 -10.81 26.12
N VAL A 381 -8.20 -11.45 25.18
CA VAL A 381 -7.05 -10.87 24.49
C VAL A 381 -7.51 -10.36 23.13
N PHE A 382 -7.14 -9.14 22.77
CA PHE A 382 -7.40 -8.58 21.43
C PHE A 382 -6.09 -8.17 20.74
N ILE A 383 -5.88 -8.72 19.55
CA ILE A 383 -4.75 -8.41 18.66
C ILE A 383 -5.29 -7.65 17.45
N ASP A 384 -5.11 -6.32 17.40
CA ASP A 384 -5.43 -5.54 16.19
C ASP A 384 -4.36 -5.75 15.11
N GLU A 385 -4.66 -5.43 13.85
CA GLU A 385 -3.72 -5.56 12.70
C GLU A 385 -2.92 -6.89 12.67
N ILE A 386 -3.61 -8.03 12.86
CA ILE A 386 -2.94 -9.34 12.95
C ILE A 386 -2.19 -9.70 11.66
N ASP A 387 -2.53 -9.10 10.51
CA ASP A 387 -1.83 -9.27 9.24
C ASP A 387 -0.38 -8.73 9.24
N ALA A 388 0.02 -7.94 10.23
CA ALA A 388 1.41 -7.56 10.45
C ALA A 388 2.33 -8.75 10.77
N ILE A 389 1.82 -9.74 11.52
CA ILE A 389 2.53 -10.98 11.92
C ILE A 389 2.01 -12.23 11.21
N GLY A 390 0.72 -12.24 10.85
CA GLY A 390 0.00 -13.41 10.34
C GLY A 390 0.11 -13.62 8.83
N ARG A 391 0.92 -12.84 8.11
CA ARG A 391 1.00 -12.87 6.64
C ARG A 391 1.59 -14.18 6.11
N ALA A 392 0.90 -14.80 5.16
CA ALA A 392 1.32 -16.01 4.46
C ALA A 392 2.63 -15.82 3.66
N ARG A 393 3.42 -16.89 3.58
CA ARG A 393 4.70 -16.96 2.87
C ARG A 393 4.56 -16.63 1.37
N GLN A 394 5.08 -15.47 0.96
CA GLN A 394 5.17 -15.06 -0.45
C GLN A 394 6.61 -15.08 -0.95
N GLY A 395 7.12 -16.27 -1.30
CA GLY A 395 8.18 -16.53 -2.29
C GLY A 395 9.58 -15.89 -2.15
N GLY A 396 9.83 -15.04 -1.15
CA GLY A 396 11.05 -14.23 -1.07
C GLY A 396 12.07 -14.72 -0.04
N PHE A 397 13.29 -15.04 -0.50
CA PHE A 397 14.47 -15.23 0.35
C PHE A 397 14.92 -13.90 0.97
N SER A 398 14.32 -13.50 2.09
CA SER A 398 14.68 -12.31 2.86
C SER A 398 14.57 -12.59 4.35
N ALA A 399 15.69 -12.44 5.08
CA ALA A 399 15.79 -12.74 6.51
C ALA A 399 14.92 -11.84 7.42
N ALA A 400 14.25 -10.82 6.87
CA ALA A 400 13.21 -10.05 7.55
C ALA A 400 11.88 -10.84 7.71
N ASN A 401 11.69 -11.94 6.98
CA ASN A 401 10.55 -12.83 7.15
C ASN A 401 10.73 -13.74 8.40
N ASP A 402 11.95 -14.18 8.67
CA ASP A 402 12.28 -15.16 9.72
C ASP A 402 11.83 -14.73 11.13
N GLU A 403 11.90 -13.43 11.44
CA GLU A 403 11.45 -12.87 12.72
C GLU A 403 9.93 -12.93 12.84
N ARG A 404 9.20 -12.53 11.80
CA ARG A 404 7.73 -12.58 11.74
C ARG A 404 7.22 -14.01 11.78
N GLU A 405 7.88 -14.92 11.07
CA GLU A 405 7.58 -16.35 11.14
C GLU A 405 7.84 -16.92 12.54
N SER A 406 8.91 -16.51 13.23
CA SER A 406 9.16 -16.92 14.61
C SER A 406 8.06 -16.44 15.56
N THR A 407 7.63 -15.18 15.42
CA THR A 407 6.52 -14.57 16.17
C THR A 407 5.20 -15.28 15.90
N LEU A 408 4.87 -15.52 14.62
CA LEU A 408 3.68 -16.24 14.19
C LEU A 408 3.65 -17.67 14.75
N ASN A 409 4.73 -18.43 14.60
CA ASN A 409 4.80 -19.78 15.17
C ASN A 409 4.65 -19.79 16.69
N GLN A 410 5.14 -18.77 17.41
CA GLN A 410 4.90 -18.65 18.85
C GLN A 410 3.42 -18.35 19.18
N LEU A 411 2.73 -17.51 18.40
CA LEU A 411 1.29 -17.31 18.54
C LEU A 411 0.53 -18.64 18.37
N LEU A 412 0.85 -19.41 17.33
CA LEU A 412 0.25 -20.72 17.08
C LEU A 412 0.50 -21.70 18.26
N VAL A 413 1.71 -21.71 18.82
CA VAL A 413 2.06 -22.56 19.98
C VAL A 413 1.33 -22.16 21.26
N GLU A 414 1.14 -20.86 21.54
CA GLU A 414 0.34 -20.44 22.69
C GLU A 414 -1.16 -20.76 22.47
N MET A 415 -1.71 -20.54 21.27
CA MET A 415 -3.10 -20.87 20.94
C MET A 415 -3.39 -22.37 21.05
N ASP A 416 -2.52 -23.23 20.51
CA ASP A 416 -2.63 -24.68 20.66
C ASP A 416 -2.48 -25.09 22.15
N GLY A 417 -1.54 -24.45 22.86
CA GLY A 417 -1.03 -24.86 24.17
C GLY A 417 -1.94 -24.67 25.38
N PHE A 418 -3.05 -23.94 25.30
CA PHE A 418 -4.05 -23.90 26.38
C PHE A 418 -5.21 -24.88 26.14
N GLY A 419 -5.63 -25.57 27.21
CA GLY A 419 -6.87 -26.35 27.20
C GLY A 419 -8.11 -25.45 27.13
N THR A 420 -9.25 -26.00 26.69
CA THR A 420 -10.52 -25.24 26.57
C THR A 420 -10.98 -24.62 27.90
N THR A 421 -10.68 -25.28 29.02
CA THR A 421 -10.97 -24.83 30.40
C THR A 421 -10.10 -23.66 30.89
N SER A 422 -9.27 -23.03 30.04
CA SER A 422 -8.39 -21.92 30.43
C SER A 422 -9.12 -20.60 30.74
N GLY A 423 -10.34 -20.42 30.24
CA GLY A 423 -11.12 -19.18 30.37
C GLY A 423 -10.59 -17.98 29.56
N VAL A 424 -9.62 -18.20 28.66
CA VAL A 424 -9.04 -17.13 27.82
C VAL A 424 -9.58 -17.23 26.40
N VAL A 425 -10.14 -16.13 25.89
CA VAL A 425 -10.63 -15.99 24.51
C VAL A 425 -9.71 -15.04 23.74
N VAL A 426 -9.31 -15.41 22.53
CA VAL A 426 -8.46 -14.60 21.64
C VAL A 426 -9.30 -14.01 20.50
N LEU A 427 -9.50 -12.70 20.51
CA LEU A 427 -10.07 -11.96 19.39
C LEU A 427 -8.93 -11.34 18.58
N ALA A 428 -9.08 -11.28 17.25
CA ALA A 428 -8.11 -10.61 16.38
C ALA A 428 -8.81 -9.73 15.33
N GLY A 429 -8.21 -8.59 14.97
CA GLY A 429 -8.70 -7.71 13.91
C GLY A 429 -7.85 -7.82 12.64
N THR A 430 -8.50 -7.93 11.48
CA THR A 430 -7.83 -7.77 10.18
C THR A 430 -8.66 -6.91 9.22
N ASN A 431 -7.97 -6.17 8.35
CA ASN A 431 -8.57 -5.55 7.16
C ASN A 431 -8.42 -6.42 5.91
N ARG A 432 -7.65 -7.51 6.01
CA ARG A 432 -7.12 -8.31 4.88
C ARG A 432 -7.04 -9.80 5.23
N PRO A 433 -8.14 -10.56 5.14
CA PRO A 433 -8.14 -12.00 5.43
C PRO A 433 -7.34 -12.81 4.39
N GLU A 434 -7.23 -12.31 3.16
CA GLU A 434 -6.70 -13.01 1.99
C GLU A 434 -5.17 -13.20 2.02
N ILE A 435 -4.46 -12.35 2.77
CA ILE A 435 -3.01 -12.46 2.96
C ILE A 435 -2.61 -13.26 4.21
N LEU A 436 -3.56 -13.72 5.03
CA LEU A 436 -3.26 -14.46 6.26
C LEU A 436 -2.82 -15.91 5.99
N ASP A 437 -1.92 -16.42 6.83
CA ASP A 437 -1.53 -17.83 6.81
C ASP A 437 -2.73 -18.71 7.21
N LYS A 438 -3.06 -19.67 6.35
CA LYS A 438 -4.12 -20.68 6.56
C LYS A 438 -3.88 -21.55 7.80
N ALA A 439 -2.71 -21.49 8.43
CA ALA A 439 -2.43 -22.06 9.74
C ALA A 439 -3.17 -21.35 10.89
N LEU A 440 -3.45 -20.04 10.80
CA LEU A 440 -4.22 -19.31 11.81
C LEU A 440 -5.70 -19.72 11.80
N LEU A 441 -6.24 -19.96 10.60
CA LEU A 441 -7.65 -20.26 10.33
C LEU A 441 -8.02 -21.74 10.51
N ARG A 442 -7.23 -22.50 11.29
CA ARG A 442 -7.48 -23.93 11.56
C ARG A 442 -8.29 -24.10 12.86
N PRO A 443 -9.19 -25.10 12.94
CA PRO A 443 -9.87 -25.44 14.19
C PRO A 443 -8.89 -25.71 15.35
N GLY A 444 -9.20 -25.16 16.51
CA GLY A 444 -8.32 -25.03 17.68
C GLY A 444 -7.57 -23.68 17.78
N ARG A 445 -7.89 -22.69 16.93
CA ARG A 445 -7.17 -21.39 16.84
C ARG A 445 -8.16 -20.24 16.60
N PHE A 446 -8.22 -19.67 15.40
CA PHE A 446 -9.27 -18.73 14.99
C PHE A 446 -10.42 -19.53 14.36
N ASP A 447 -11.23 -20.12 15.23
CA ASP A 447 -12.28 -21.08 14.91
C ASP A 447 -13.49 -20.44 14.23
N ARG A 448 -13.71 -19.15 14.50
CA ARG A 448 -14.73 -18.31 13.88
C ARG A 448 -14.07 -17.20 13.05
N GLN A 449 -14.67 -16.88 11.91
CA GLN A 449 -14.37 -15.70 11.12
C GLN A 449 -15.67 -14.89 11.05
N ILE A 450 -15.70 -13.74 11.70
CA ILE A 450 -16.89 -12.90 11.86
C ILE A 450 -16.68 -11.66 10.99
N THR A 451 -17.43 -11.59 9.90
CA THR A 451 -17.36 -10.45 8.97
C THR A 451 -18.12 -9.26 9.55
N ILE A 452 -17.53 -8.08 9.45
CA ILE A 452 -18.04 -6.79 9.92
C ILE A 452 -17.90 -5.82 8.76
N ASP A 453 -18.88 -5.90 7.86
CA ASP A 453 -18.98 -5.11 6.65
C ASP A 453 -19.31 -3.64 6.94
N LYS A 454 -19.59 -2.87 5.88
CA LYS A 454 -20.05 -1.49 6.01
C LYS A 454 -21.51 -1.47 6.46
N PRO A 455 -21.91 -0.55 7.36
CA PRO A 455 -23.28 -0.46 7.83
C PRO A 455 -24.25 0.00 6.73
N ASP A 456 -25.35 -0.73 6.57
CA ASP A 456 -26.52 -0.36 5.76
C ASP A 456 -27.15 0.96 6.23
N ILE A 457 -28.08 1.54 5.46
CA ILE A 457 -28.77 2.79 5.83
C ILE A 457 -29.37 2.78 7.26
N LYS A 458 -29.99 1.67 7.70
CA LYS A 458 -30.50 1.53 9.09
C LYS A 458 -29.37 1.46 10.12
N GLY A 459 -28.27 0.78 9.80
CA GLY A 459 -27.08 0.74 10.64
C GLY A 459 -26.42 2.12 10.78
N ARG A 460 -26.35 2.90 9.69
CA ARG A 460 -25.81 4.27 9.72
C ARG A 460 -26.66 5.20 10.56
N ASP A 461 -27.98 5.12 10.48
CA ASP A 461 -28.90 5.90 11.33
C ASP A 461 -28.65 5.65 12.83
N GLN A 462 -28.55 4.38 13.24
CA GLN A 462 -28.17 4.00 14.60
C GLN A 462 -26.76 4.49 15.01
N ILE A 463 -25.79 4.51 14.09
CA ILE A 463 -24.44 5.04 14.38
C ILE A 463 -24.50 6.57 14.53
N PHE A 464 -25.23 7.28 13.66
CA PHE A 464 -25.48 8.71 13.81
C PHE A 464 -26.15 9.00 15.15
N MET A 465 -27.17 8.24 15.57
CA MET A 465 -27.78 8.32 16.91
C MET A 465 -26.74 8.34 18.05
N ILE A 466 -25.74 7.46 18.01
CA ILE A 466 -24.72 7.31 19.06
C ILE A 466 -23.75 8.51 19.11
N TYR A 467 -23.51 9.20 18.00
CA TYR A 467 -22.62 10.37 17.93
C TYR A 467 -23.37 11.70 18.09
N LEU A 468 -24.55 11.84 17.49
CA LEU A 468 -25.39 13.05 17.59
C LEU A 468 -25.81 13.35 19.04
N LYS A 469 -26.09 12.32 19.85
CA LYS A 469 -26.38 12.45 21.30
C LYS A 469 -25.22 13.03 22.14
N LYS A 470 -24.05 13.26 21.55
CA LYS A 470 -22.86 13.87 22.18
C LYS A 470 -22.61 15.31 21.73
N ILE A 471 -23.46 15.85 20.85
CA ILE A 471 -23.32 17.16 20.20
C ILE A 471 -24.52 18.05 20.58
N LYS A 472 -24.34 19.38 20.57
CA LYS A 472 -25.44 20.34 20.73
C LYS A 472 -26.06 20.64 19.37
N LEU A 473 -27.30 20.20 19.19
CA LEU A 473 -28.10 20.36 17.97
C LEU A 473 -29.25 21.34 18.22
N ASP A 474 -29.77 21.94 17.15
CA ASP A 474 -30.94 22.83 17.16
C ASP A 474 -32.29 22.07 17.06
N HIS A 475 -32.27 20.81 16.62
CA HIS A 475 -33.40 19.88 16.61
C HIS A 475 -33.05 18.55 17.30
N ASP A 476 -34.02 17.65 17.46
CA ASP A 476 -33.76 16.30 17.99
C ASP A 476 -32.79 15.53 17.07
N PRO A 477 -31.84 14.72 17.61
CA PRO A 477 -30.97 13.87 16.80
C PRO A 477 -31.64 13.10 15.66
N SER A 478 -32.89 12.65 15.84
CA SER A 478 -33.62 11.82 14.86
C SER A 478 -34.02 12.58 13.60
N TYR A 479 -34.11 13.92 13.69
CA TYR A 479 -34.31 14.76 12.52
C TYR A 479 -33.13 14.69 11.53
N TYR A 480 -31.91 14.53 12.04
CA TYR A 480 -30.68 14.50 11.24
C TYR A 480 -30.30 13.07 10.86
N SER A 481 -30.32 12.10 11.78
CA SER A 481 -29.71 10.77 11.56
C SER A 481 -30.24 10.07 10.31
N GLN A 482 -31.55 10.10 10.08
CA GLN A 482 -32.20 9.47 8.93
C GLN A 482 -31.76 10.11 7.61
N ARG A 483 -31.67 11.45 7.60
CA ARG A 483 -31.22 12.25 6.46
C ARG A 483 -29.74 12.03 6.17
N LEU A 484 -28.90 12.09 7.21
CA LEU A 484 -27.47 11.88 7.09
C LEU A 484 -27.12 10.44 6.67
N ALA A 485 -27.84 9.43 7.17
CA ALA A 485 -27.67 8.04 6.74
C ALA A 485 -27.93 7.83 5.24
N ALA A 486 -28.89 8.56 4.66
CA ALA A 486 -29.14 8.60 3.22
C ALA A 486 -28.10 9.43 2.44
N LEU A 487 -27.54 10.50 3.04
CA LEU A 487 -26.48 11.32 2.43
C LEU A 487 -25.08 10.69 2.48
N THR A 488 -24.82 9.71 3.35
CA THR A 488 -23.51 9.06 3.50
C THR A 488 -23.49 7.55 3.18
N PRO A 489 -23.97 7.10 2.01
CA PRO A 489 -23.94 5.69 1.62
C PRO A 489 -22.51 5.17 1.49
N GLY A 490 -22.30 3.92 1.93
CA GLY A 490 -20.98 3.30 1.92
C GLY A 490 -19.94 3.90 2.87
N PHE A 491 -20.32 4.80 3.79
CA PHE A 491 -19.44 5.28 4.88
C PHE A 491 -19.33 4.20 5.98
N ALA A 492 -18.14 4.04 6.55
CA ALA A 492 -17.95 3.23 7.75
C ALA A 492 -18.26 4.02 9.03
N GLY A 493 -18.40 3.33 10.17
CA GLY A 493 -18.70 3.98 11.46
C GLY A 493 -17.68 5.05 11.87
N ALA A 494 -16.40 4.87 11.52
CA ALA A 494 -15.36 5.88 11.72
C ALA A 494 -15.54 7.13 10.84
N ASP A 495 -16.04 6.97 9.61
CA ASP A 495 -16.32 8.11 8.72
C ASP A 495 -17.51 8.92 9.25
N ILE A 496 -18.54 8.25 9.75
CA ILE A 496 -19.72 8.87 10.40
C ILE A 496 -19.31 9.63 11.67
N ALA A 497 -18.44 9.04 12.50
CA ALA A 497 -17.86 9.72 13.65
C ALA A 497 -17.09 11.00 13.25
N ASN A 498 -16.37 10.94 12.12
CA ASN A 498 -15.64 12.08 11.58
C ASN A 498 -16.56 13.16 10.99
N VAL A 499 -17.66 12.79 10.30
CA VAL A 499 -18.72 13.73 9.85
C VAL A 499 -19.25 14.52 11.04
N CYS A 500 -19.63 13.83 12.12
CA CYS A 500 -20.17 14.46 13.33
C CYS A 500 -19.17 15.42 13.98
N ASN A 501 -17.90 15.02 14.06
CA ASN A 501 -16.83 15.84 14.63
C ASN A 501 -16.49 17.06 13.75
N GLU A 502 -16.35 16.91 12.43
CA GLU A 502 -16.10 18.04 11.53
C GLU A 502 -17.29 19.01 11.45
N ALA A 503 -18.54 18.54 11.53
CA ALA A 503 -19.71 19.42 11.62
C ALA A 503 -19.66 20.32 12.87
N ALA A 504 -19.34 19.76 14.05
CA ALA A 504 -19.13 20.52 15.27
C ALA A 504 -17.93 21.49 15.16
N LEU A 505 -16.83 21.08 14.51
CA LEU A 505 -15.69 21.96 14.25
C LEU A 505 -16.01 23.06 13.22
N ILE A 506 -16.91 22.84 12.25
CA ILE A 506 -17.38 23.87 11.31
C ILE A 506 -18.24 24.89 12.06
N ALA A 507 -19.22 24.44 12.84
CA ALA A 507 -20.05 25.32 13.69
C ALA A 507 -19.20 26.20 14.61
N ALA A 508 -18.23 25.60 15.32
CA ALA A 508 -17.32 26.33 16.20
C ALA A 508 -16.40 27.33 15.45
N ARG A 509 -16.03 27.05 14.19
CA ARG A 509 -15.28 27.99 13.33
C ARG A 509 -16.14 29.17 12.84
N GLY A 510 -17.46 29.02 12.82
CA GLY A 510 -18.42 30.10 12.55
C GLY A 510 -18.93 30.81 13.81
N GLU A 511 -18.32 30.55 14.98
CA GLU A 511 -18.77 31.03 16.31
C GLU A 511 -20.22 30.62 16.66
N GLY A 512 -20.74 29.58 16.01
CA GLY A 512 -22.09 29.05 16.22
C GLY A 512 -22.24 28.30 17.55
N THR A 513 -23.38 28.49 18.22
CA THR A 513 -23.69 27.87 19.52
C THR A 513 -24.26 26.44 19.43
N GLN A 514 -24.74 26.05 18.25
CA GLN A 514 -25.42 24.78 17.95
C GLN A 514 -25.04 24.30 16.53
N VAL A 515 -25.17 23.00 16.24
CA VAL A 515 -24.77 22.38 14.97
C VAL A 515 -25.98 22.07 14.08
N THR A 516 -26.25 22.96 13.12
CA THR A 516 -27.30 22.85 12.11
C THR A 516 -27.00 21.85 10.98
N MET A 517 -28.02 21.52 10.18
CA MET A 517 -27.90 20.61 9.02
C MET A 517 -26.85 21.10 8.00
N GLU A 518 -26.76 22.41 7.76
CA GLU A 518 -25.76 23.02 6.86
C GLU A 518 -24.32 22.66 7.28
N HIS A 519 -24.04 22.59 8.58
CA HIS A 519 -22.71 22.20 9.08
C HIS A 519 -22.42 20.72 8.82
N PHE A 520 -23.42 19.84 8.84
CA PHE A 520 -23.26 18.43 8.48
C PHE A 520 -23.08 18.25 6.97
N GLU A 521 -23.85 18.95 6.13
CA GLU A 521 -23.64 18.92 4.67
C GLU A 521 -22.24 19.45 4.30
N ALA A 522 -21.80 20.54 4.92
CA ALA A 522 -20.46 21.07 4.72
C ALA A 522 -19.34 20.11 5.22
N ALA A 523 -19.61 19.30 6.25
CA ALA A 523 -18.71 18.25 6.72
C ALA A 523 -18.65 17.05 5.77
N ILE A 524 -19.80 16.60 5.23
CA ILE A 524 -19.89 15.55 4.23
C ILE A 524 -19.13 15.97 2.95
N ASP A 525 -19.39 17.17 2.42
CA ASP A 525 -18.68 17.70 1.25
C ASP A 525 -17.16 17.82 1.47
N ARG A 526 -16.75 18.09 2.71
CA ARG A 526 -15.34 18.20 3.12
C ARG A 526 -14.67 16.83 3.23
N ILE A 527 -15.40 15.78 3.56
CA ILE A 527 -14.90 14.39 3.63
C ILE A 527 -14.87 13.76 2.24
N ILE A 528 -15.91 13.97 1.40
CA ILE A 528 -15.98 13.45 0.03
C ILE A 528 -15.05 14.24 -0.92
N GLY A 529 -15.23 15.56 -1.01
CA GLY A 529 -14.49 16.41 -1.96
C GLY A 529 -13.16 16.96 -1.43
N GLY A 530 -12.91 16.85 -0.12
CA GLY A 530 -11.73 17.42 0.52
C GLY A 530 -11.84 18.94 0.78
N LEU A 531 -10.68 19.56 1.03
CA LEU A 531 -10.59 20.99 1.37
C LEU A 531 -11.07 21.90 0.22
N GLU A 532 -12.01 22.77 0.54
CA GLU A 532 -12.48 23.87 -0.32
C GLU A 532 -11.35 24.89 -0.60
N LYS A 533 -11.16 25.28 -1.86
CA LYS A 533 -10.01 26.11 -2.29
C LYS A 533 -10.40 27.55 -2.65
N ARG A 534 -10.92 28.31 -1.67
CA ARG A 534 -11.28 29.75 -1.79
C ARG A 534 -10.21 30.61 -2.48
N ASN A 535 -8.93 30.34 -2.25
CA ASN A 535 -7.82 31.11 -2.83
C ASN A 535 -7.42 30.68 -4.25
N LYS A 536 -8.10 29.70 -4.88
CA LYS A 536 -7.81 29.26 -6.25
C LYS A 536 -8.54 30.16 -7.24
N VAL A 537 -7.84 31.18 -7.75
CA VAL A 537 -8.37 32.05 -8.82
C VAL A 537 -8.61 31.22 -10.09
N ILE A 538 -9.89 31.00 -10.41
CA ILE A 538 -10.34 30.33 -11.65
C ILE A 538 -10.72 31.41 -12.67
N SER A 539 -10.32 31.24 -13.93
CA SER A 539 -10.68 32.20 -15.00
C SER A 539 -12.16 32.11 -15.34
N LYS A 540 -12.79 33.22 -15.76
CA LYS A 540 -14.22 33.22 -16.15
C LYS A 540 -14.55 32.17 -17.22
N LEU A 541 -13.64 31.96 -18.19
CA LEU A 541 -13.78 30.92 -19.21
C LEU A 541 -13.78 29.51 -18.59
N GLN A 542 -12.83 29.23 -17.70
CA GLN A 542 -12.74 27.93 -17.02
C GLN A 542 -13.93 27.68 -16.10
N ARG A 543 -14.40 28.69 -15.36
CA ARG A 543 -15.62 28.61 -14.54
C ARG A 543 -16.85 28.29 -15.42
N ARG A 544 -16.98 28.92 -16.60
CA ARG A 544 -18.02 28.57 -17.58
C ARG A 544 -17.88 27.13 -18.07
N THR A 545 -16.68 26.68 -18.47
CA THR A 545 -16.46 25.28 -18.89
C THR A 545 -16.88 24.28 -17.81
N VAL A 546 -16.53 24.53 -16.55
CA VAL A 546 -16.94 23.67 -15.42
C VAL A 546 -18.47 23.71 -15.22
N ALA A 547 -19.11 24.87 -15.27
CA ALA A 547 -20.57 24.95 -15.12
C ALA A 547 -21.35 24.17 -16.18
N TYR A 548 -20.92 24.22 -17.45
CA TYR A 548 -21.50 23.40 -18.52
C TYR A 548 -21.18 21.91 -18.37
N HIS A 549 -20.02 21.55 -17.80
CA HIS A 549 -19.63 20.18 -17.51
C HIS A 549 -20.51 19.55 -16.41
N GLU A 550 -20.65 20.22 -15.27
CA GLU A 550 -21.50 19.75 -14.17
C GLU A 550 -22.99 19.75 -14.57
N ALA A 551 -23.44 20.74 -15.35
CA ALA A 551 -24.78 20.76 -15.93
C ALA A 551 -25.04 19.58 -16.89
N GLY A 552 -24.03 19.15 -17.65
CA GLY A 552 -24.10 17.98 -18.51
C GLY A 552 -24.36 16.70 -17.72
N HIS A 553 -23.61 16.47 -16.63
CA HIS A 553 -23.89 15.36 -15.71
C HIS A 553 -25.28 15.48 -15.09
N ALA A 554 -25.69 16.69 -14.70
CA ALA A 554 -26.97 16.92 -14.04
C ALA A 554 -28.17 16.57 -14.92
N VAL A 555 -28.18 17.06 -16.16
CA VAL A 555 -29.27 16.81 -17.12
C VAL A 555 -29.28 15.36 -17.58
N SER A 556 -28.12 14.77 -17.90
CA SER A 556 -28.07 13.34 -18.25
C SER A 556 -28.57 12.45 -17.10
N GLY A 557 -28.21 12.75 -15.84
CA GLY A 557 -28.72 11.99 -14.69
C GLY A 557 -30.22 12.18 -14.41
N TRP A 558 -30.83 13.26 -14.89
CA TRP A 558 -32.27 13.52 -14.74
C TRP A 558 -33.12 12.74 -15.75
N PHE A 559 -32.72 12.76 -17.02
CA PHE A 559 -33.49 12.23 -18.15
C PHE A 559 -33.14 10.79 -18.56
N LEU A 560 -32.14 10.16 -17.96
CA LEU A 560 -31.96 8.71 -18.05
C LEU A 560 -32.85 8.01 -17.02
N GLU A 561 -33.41 6.85 -17.35
CA GLU A 561 -34.38 6.14 -16.51
C GLU A 561 -33.69 5.55 -15.27
N HIS A 562 -32.58 4.85 -15.49
CA HIS A 562 -31.96 4.00 -14.48
C HIS A 562 -30.93 4.72 -13.60
N VAL A 563 -30.73 6.04 -13.80
CA VAL A 563 -29.79 6.82 -13.00
C VAL A 563 -30.41 7.26 -11.67
N GLU A 564 -29.55 7.39 -10.67
CA GLU A 564 -29.88 7.76 -9.30
C GLU A 564 -30.27 9.25 -9.20
N PRO A 565 -31.17 9.63 -8.28
CA PRO A 565 -31.61 11.02 -8.16
C PRO A 565 -30.48 11.93 -7.69
N LEU A 566 -30.35 13.07 -8.37
CA LEU A 566 -29.36 14.10 -8.10
C LEU A 566 -29.81 15.00 -6.94
N LEU A 567 -28.97 15.12 -5.91
CA LEU A 567 -29.21 15.99 -4.75
C LEU A 567 -28.77 17.43 -4.99
N LYS A 568 -27.54 17.56 -5.50
CA LYS A 568 -26.76 18.79 -5.46
C LYS A 568 -25.73 18.81 -6.57
N VAL A 569 -25.50 19.98 -7.14
CA VAL A 569 -24.47 20.24 -8.16
C VAL A 569 -23.68 21.47 -7.74
N THR A 570 -22.36 21.44 -7.84
CA THR A 570 -21.53 22.61 -7.50
C THR A 570 -20.32 22.78 -8.39
N ILE A 571 -19.97 24.04 -8.65
CA ILE A 571 -18.74 24.45 -9.36
C ILE A 571 -17.65 24.98 -8.40
N VAL A 572 -17.79 24.72 -7.09
CA VAL A 572 -16.83 25.15 -6.06
C VAL A 572 -15.65 24.16 -6.01
N PRO A 573 -14.39 24.61 -6.24
CA PRO A 573 -13.25 23.72 -6.34
C PRO A 573 -12.84 23.13 -4.99
N ARG A 574 -12.87 21.79 -4.86
CA ARG A 574 -12.44 21.05 -3.67
C ARG A 574 -11.28 20.10 -3.97
N GLY A 575 -10.45 19.84 -2.96
CA GLY A 575 -9.37 18.85 -3.05
C GLY A 575 -8.32 19.18 -4.12
N THR A 576 -7.65 18.16 -4.67
CA THR A 576 -6.64 18.31 -5.72
C THR A 576 -7.19 18.22 -7.14
N ALA A 577 -8.22 17.40 -7.37
CA ALA A 577 -8.71 17.05 -8.71
C ALA A 577 -10.08 17.65 -9.09
N ALA A 578 -10.96 17.92 -8.12
CA ALA A 578 -12.30 18.44 -8.42
C ALA A 578 -12.27 19.95 -8.73
N LEU A 579 -12.94 20.33 -9.83
CA LEU A 579 -13.25 21.72 -10.15
C LEU A 579 -14.71 22.05 -9.85
N GLY A 580 -15.61 21.10 -10.10
CA GLY A 580 -16.93 20.98 -9.51
C GLY A 580 -17.20 19.52 -9.13
N PHE A 581 -18.44 19.20 -8.76
CA PHE A 581 -18.99 17.85 -8.74
C PHE A 581 -20.53 17.85 -8.70
N ALA A 582 -21.13 16.79 -9.25
CA ALA A 582 -22.50 16.37 -9.04
C ALA A 582 -22.58 15.30 -7.93
N GLN A 583 -23.57 15.39 -7.03
CA GLN A 583 -23.78 14.45 -5.92
C GLN A 583 -25.15 13.74 -6.04
N TYR A 584 -25.10 12.43 -6.20
CA TYR A 584 -26.26 11.53 -6.29
C TYR A 584 -26.50 10.82 -4.95
N VAL A 585 -27.71 10.27 -4.73
CA VAL A 585 -27.94 9.27 -3.67
C VAL A 585 -27.81 7.87 -4.26
N PRO A 586 -26.69 7.15 -4.04
CA PRO A 586 -26.62 5.79 -4.53
C PRO A 586 -27.59 4.84 -3.83
N ASN A 587 -28.18 3.95 -4.63
CA ASN A 587 -29.01 2.87 -4.16
C ASN A 587 -28.10 1.70 -3.74
N GLU A 588 -28.44 1.03 -2.64
CA GLU A 588 -27.60 -0.04 -2.06
C GLU A 588 -27.83 -1.40 -2.75
N ASN A 589 -28.20 -1.35 -4.04
CA ASN A 589 -28.57 -2.51 -4.85
C ASN A 589 -27.32 -3.28 -5.27
N LEU A 590 -27.11 -4.45 -4.66
CA LEU A 590 -25.95 -5.34 -4.89
C LEU A 590 -25.88 -5.95 -6.31
N ILE A 591 -26.93 -5.79 -7.12
CA ILE A 591 -27.07 -6.37 -8.45
C ILE A 591 -27.52 -5.24 -9.40
N MET A 592 -26.82 -5.11 -10.53
CA MET A 592 -27.13 -4.12 -11.58
C MET A 592 -27.33 -4.79 -12.94
N THR A 593 -28.29 -4.31 -13.73
CA THR A 593 -28.56 -4.81 -15.08
C THR A 593 -27.63 -4.20 -16.14
N LYS A 594 -27.70 -4.74 -17.35
CA LYS A 594 -26.95 -4.29 -18.53
C LYS A 594 -27.35 -2.87 -18.97
N GLU A 595 -28.61 -2.54 -18.76
CA GLU A 595 -29.27 -1.27 -19.05
C GLU A 595 -28.88 -0.23 -17.98
N GLN A 596 -28.97 -0.60 -16.70
CA GLN A 596 -28.55 0.26 -15.58
C GLN A 596 -27.07 0.69 -15.71
N LEU A 597 -26.16 -0.24 -16.03
CA LEU A 597 -24.75 0.10 -16.26
C LEU A 597 -24.52 0.91 -17.56
N PHE A 598 -25.37 0.77 -18.58
CA PHE A 598 -25.32 1.60 -19.79
C PHE A 598 -25.73 3.06 -19.48
N ASP A 599 -26.79 3.26 -18.71
CA ASP A 599 -27.27 4.57 -18.27
C ASP A 599 -26.25 5.28 -17.36
N ILE A 600 -25.68 4.56 -16.37
CA ILE A 600 -24.60 5.10 -15.54
C ILE A 600 -23.36 5.46 -16.39
N THR A 601 -23.08 4.69 -17.45
CA THR A 601 -22.04 5.04 -18.43
C THR A 601 -22.36 6.32 -19.19
N CYS A 602 -23.62 6.55 -19.57
CA CYS A 602 -24.06 7.76 -20.27
C CYS A 602 -24.01 9.00 -19.36
N MET A 603 -24.52 8.91 -18.12
CA MET A 603 -24.41 10.00 -17.14
C MET A 603 -22.94 10.37 -16.85
N ALA A 604 -22.04 9.39 -16.73
CA ALA A 604 -20.61 9.63 -16.54
C ALA A 604 -19.93 10.26 -17.78
N LEU A 605 -20.55 10.20 -18.96
CA LEU A 605 -20.08 10.89 -20.17
C LEU A 605 -20.73 12.28 -20.38
N GLY A 606 -21.79 12.60 -19.62
CA GLY A 606 -22.62 13.81 -19.77
C GLY A 606 -21.82 15.12 -19.79
N GLY A 607 -20.91 15.33 -18.84
CA GLY A 607 -20.10 16.56 -18.79
C GLY A 607 -19.19 16.77 -20.01
N ARG A 608 -18.64 15.70 -20.58
CA ARG A 608 -17.86 15.78 -21.83
C ARG A 608 -18.75 15.96 -23.06
N ALA A 609 -19.94 15.36 -23.09
CA ALA A 609 -20.90 15.59 -24.16
C ALA A 609 -21.37 17.06 -24.17
N ALA A 610 -21.66 17.66 -23.00
CA ALA A 610 -22.00 19.07 -22.87
C ALA A 610 -20.85 20.01 -23.30
N GLU A 611 -19.60 19.73 -22.93
CA GLU A 611 -18.43 20.45 -23.46
C GLU A 611 -18.37 20.43 -25.00
N GLN A 612 -18.66 19.27 -25.62
CA GLN A 612 -18.64 19.13 -27.07
C GLN A 612 -19.80 19.88 -27.76
N VAL A 613 -21.03 19.73 -27.26
CA VAL A 613 -22.26 20.25 -27.89
C VAL A 613 -22.47 21.75 -27.66
N LEU A 614 -22.08 22.27 -26.48
CA LEU A 614 -22.36 23.66 -26.08
C LEU A 614 -21.13 24.59 -26.16
N ILE A 615 -19.91 24.06 -26.00
CA ILE A 615 -18.66 24.85 -26.07
C ILE A 615 -17.90 24.58 -27.39
N GLY A 616 -18.17 23.45 -28.06
CA GLY A 616 -17.42 23.04 -29.25
C GLY A 616 -15.97 22.65 -28.98
N ARG A 617 -15.58 22.44 -27.70
CA ARG A 617 -14.21 22.16 -27.27
C ARG A 617 -14.20 21.28 -26.02
N ILE A 618 -13.57 20.11 -26.12
CA ILE A 618 -13.35 19.20 -24.99
C ILE A 618 -12.18 19.67 -24.09
N SER A 619 -12.32 19.47 -22.79
CA SER A 619 -11.32 19.79 -21.77
C SER A 619 -10.64 18.55 -21.19
N THR A 620 -9.63 18.75 -20.33
CA THR A 620 -9.01 17.69 -19.53
C THR A 620 -9.76 17.38 -18.23
N GLY A 621 -10.88 18.07 -17.94
CA GLY A 621 -11.67 17.85 -16.72
C GLY A 621 -12.24 16.43 -16.63
N ALA A 622 -12.76 15.93 -17.76
CA ALA A 622 -13.35 14.60 -17.92
C ALA A 622 -12.41 13.40 -17.66
N GLN A 623 -11.17 13.60 -17.21
CA GLN A 623 -10.21 12.51 -17.01
C GLN A 623 -10.73 11.47 -16.02
N ASN A 624 -11.26 11.91 -14.88
CA ASN A 624 -11.73 11.02 -13.82
C ASN A 624 -12.91 10.16 -14.30
N ASP A 625 -13.79 10.76 -15.10
CA ASP A 625 -15.05 10.16 -15.53
C ASP A 625 -14.82 9.19 -16.70
N LEU A 626 -13.87 9.52 -17.59
CA LEU A 626 -13.31 8.56 -18.53
C LEU A 626 -12.62 7.38 -17.83
N GLU A 627 -11.96 7.58 -16.68
CA GLU A 627 -11.40 6.48 -15.89
C GLU A 627 -12.50 5.59 -15.28
N LYS A 628 -13.54 6.18 -14.67
CA LYS A 628 -14.74 5.47 -14.17
C LYS A 628 -15.39 4.63 -15.28
N VAL A 629 -15.73 5.29 -16.40
CA VAL A 629 -16.33 4.67 -17.59
C VAL A 629 -15.47 3.52 -18.10
N THR A 630 -14.15 3.71 -18.17
CA THR A 630 -13.22 2.66 -18.60
C THR A 630 -13.27 1.46 -17.65
N LYS A 631 -13.06 1.66 -16.34
CA LYS A 631 -13.11 0.57 -15.34
C LYS A 631 -14.44 -0.18 -15.35
N MET A 632 -15.56 0.54 -15.36
CA MET A 632 -16.91 -0.02 -15.37
C MET A 632 -17.22 -0.80 -16.66
N THR A 633 -16.74 -0.33 -17.82
CA THR A 633 -16.96 -1.06 -19.09
C THR A 633 -16.05 -2.29 -19.20
N TYR A 634 -14.81 -2.23 -18.69
CA TYR A 634 -13.98 -3.44 -18.57
C TYR A 634 -14.60 -4.48 -17.62
N ALA A 635 -15.24 -4.05 -16.51
CA ALA A 635 -15.96 -4.96 -15.63
C ALA A 635 -17.14 -5.65 -16.35
N GLN A 636 -17.97 -4.89 -17.07
CA GLN A 636 -19.07 -5.44 -17.89
C GLN A 636 -18.59 -6.49 -18.91
N VAL A 637 -17.54 -6.17 -19.66
CA VAL A 637 -17.05 -7.02 -20.76
C VAL A 637 -16.24 -8.23 -20.26
N ALA A 638 -15.38 -8.06 -19.25
CA ALA A 638 -14.40 -9.06 -18.84
C ALA A 638 -14.72 -9.77 -17.51
N VAL A 639 -15.62 -9.25 -16.67
CA VAL A 639 -15.95 -9.84 -15.36
C VAL A 639 -17.41 -10.29 -15.28
N TYR A 640 -18.35 -9.51 -15.81
CA TYR A 640 -19.79 -9.82 -15.80
C TYR A 640 -20.28 -10.57 -17.05
N GLY A 641 -19.45 -10.71 -18.09
CA GLY A 641 -19.78 -11.48 -19.30
C GLY A 641 -20.84 -10.84 -20.21
N PHE A 642 -21.03 -9.51 -20.18
CA PHE A 642 -22.08 -8.82 -20.94
C PHE A 642 -21.80 -8.67 -22.45
N SER A 643 -20.65 -9.18 -22.92
CA SER A 643 -20.26 -9.20 -24.34
C SER A 643 -20.39 -10.59 -24.96
N ASP A 644 -21.20 -10.68 -26.01
CA ASP A 644 -21.40 -11.91 -26.78
C ASP A 644 -20.13 -12.36 -27.52
N LYS A 645 -19.17 -11.44 -27.74
CA LYS A 645 -17.88 -11.74 -28.41
C LYS A 645 -16.81 -12.29 -27.45
N VAL A 646 -16.98 -12.09 -26.13
CA VAL A 646 -16.15 -12.67 -25.07
C VAL A 646 -16.81 -13.93 -24.48
N GLY A 647 -18.14 -13.93 -24.39
CA GLY A 647 -18.95 -15.00 -23.84
C GLY A 647 -19.09 -14.92 -22.31
N LEU A 648 -19.75 -15.94 -21.75
CA LEU A 648 -20.06 -16.06 -20.31
C LEU A 648 -18.81 -16.51 -19.51
N LEU A 649 -17.75 -15.70 -19.55
CA LEU A 649 -16.48 -15.91 -18.88
C LEU A 649 -16.15 -14.73 -17.97
N SER A 650 -15.47 -15.00 -16.85
CA SER A 650 -15.08 -13.99 -15.86
C SER A 650 -13.58 -14.01 -15.64
N PHE A 651 -12.96 -12.84 -15.79
CA PHE A 651 -11.53 -12.59 -15.63
C PHE A 651 -11.31 -11.44 -14.63
N PRO A 652 -11.60 -11.65 -13.33
CA PRO A 652 -11.44 -10.62 -12.30
C PRO A 652 -9.98 -10.13 -12.23
N PRO A 653 -9.74 -8.84 -11.96
CA PRO A 653 -8.39 -8.31 -11.79
C PRO A 653 -7.75 -8.85 -10.51
N THR A 654 -6.56 -9.44 -10.62
CA THR A 654 -5.82 -9.97 -9.46
C THR A 654 -5.20 -8.83 -8.65
N GLU A 655 -5.90 -8.37 -7.60
CA GLU A 655 -5.37 -7.33 -6.73
C GLU A 655 -4.09 -7.77 -5.98
N GLY A 656 -3.10 -6.88 -5.92
CA GLY A 656 -1.87 -7.08 -5.13
C GLY A 656 -0.80 -7.99 -5.74
N SER A 657 -1.06 -8.71 -6.83
CA SER A 657 0.00 -9.33 -7.62
C SER A 657 0.62 -8.34 -8.61
N TYR A 658 1.95 -8.29 -8.71
CA TYR A 658 2.61 -7.59 -9.82
C TYR A 658 2.16 -8.19 -11.16
N GLU A 659 1.98 -7.31 -12.16
CA GLU A 659 1.19 -7.48 -13.39
C GLU A 659 1.77 -8.47 -14.44
N PHE A 660 2.30 -9.62 -14.00
CA PHE A 660 3.14 -10.51 -14.81
C PHE A 660 2.39 -11.50 -15.72
N SER A 661 1.10 -11.74 -15.50
CA SER A 661 0.26 -12.44 -16.48
C SER A 661 -1.22 -12.05 -16.35
N LYS A 662 -1.86 -11.80 -17.49
CA LYS A 662 -3.33 -11.79 -17.61
C LYS A 662 -3.78 -13.24 -17.83
N PRO A 663 -4.91 -13.70 -17.26
CA PRO A 663 -5.36 -15.09 -17.37
C PRO A 663 -5.94 -15.47 -18.76
N TYR A 664 -5.67 -14.67 -19.79
CA TYR A 664 -6.23 -14.80 -21.13
C TYR A 664 -5.22 -14.36 -22.20
N SER A 665 -5.41 -14.84 -23.43
CA SER A 665 -4.49 -14.60 -24.55
C SER A 665 -4.48 -13.13 -25.00
N SER A 666 -3.42 -12.70 -25.69
CA SER A 666 -3.34 -11.39 -26.36
C SER A 666 -4.46 -11.18 -27.40
N LYS A 667 -4.92 -12.26 -28.05
CA LYS A 667 -6.09 -12.23 -28.94
C LYS A 667 -7.39 -11.94 -28.17
N THR A 668 -7.55 -12.55 -26.99
CA THR A 668 -8.70 -12.29 -26.09
C THR A 668 -8.67 -10.85 -25.57
N ALA A 669 -7.48 -10.35 -25.18
CA ALA A 669 -7.29 -8.96 -24.79
C ALA A 669 -7.73 -8.00 -25.91
N ALA A 670 -7.27 -8.22 -27.15
CA ALA A 670 -7.66 -7.39 -28.29
C ALA A 670 -9.18 -7.43 -28.62
N ILE A 671 -9.88 -8.51 -28.26
CA ILE A 671 -11.35 -8.58 -28.34
C ILE A 671 -11.97 -7.70 -27.25
N ILE A 672 -11.57 -7.87 -25.98
CA ILE A 672 -12.05 -7.05 -24.85
C ILE A 672 -11.82 -5.55 -25.13
N ASP A 673 -10.61 -5.18 -25.55
CA ASP A 673 -10.24 -3.80 -25.88
C ASP A 673 -11.04 -3.22 -27.06
N LYS A 674 -11.58 -4.08 -27.94
CA LYS A 674 -12.46 -3.70 -29.05
C LYS A 674 -13.89 -3.52 -28.55
N GLU A 675 -14.41 -4.47 -27.77
CA GLU A 675 -15.74 -4.42 -27.15
C GLU A 675 -15.91 -3.18 -26.29
N VAL A 676 -14.99 -2.92 -25.36
CA VAL A 676 -15.02 -1.73 -24.49
C VAL A 676 -15.10 -0.44 -25.31
N ARG A 677 -14.39 -0.37 -26.45
CA ARG A 677 -14.43 0.79 -27.35
C ARG A 677 -15.75 0.89 -28.13
N GLU A 678 -16.33 -0.22 -28.59
CA GLU A 678 -17.65 -0.24 -29.23
C GLU A 678 -18.76 0.21 -28.24
N TRP A 679 -18.69 -0.27 -27.00
CA TRP A 679 -19.59 0.09 -25.90
C TRP A 679 -19.52 1.58 -25.52
N VAL A 680 -18.33 2.10 -25.19
CA VAL A 680 -18.17 3.53 -24.82
C VAL A 680 -18.56 4.45 -25.98
N ASN A 681 -18.30 4.06 -27.22
CA ASN A 681 -18.77 4.83 -28.39
C ASN A 681 -20.30 4.80 -28.56
N LYS A 682 -20.99 3.70 -28.20
CA LYS A 682 -22.46 3.63 -28.19
C LYS A 682 -23.03 4.58 -27.12
N ALA A 683 -22.52 4.48 -25.89
CA ALA A 683 -22.93 5.34 -24.78
C ALA A 683 -22.69 6.83 -25.10
N TYR A 684 -21.50 7.19 -25.60
CA TYR A 684 -21.17 8.58 -25.93
C TYR A 684 -22.07 9.18 -27.02
N LYS A 685 -22.42 8.40 -28.06
CA LYS A 685 -23.38 8.83 -29.09
C LYS A 685 -24.77 9.11 -28.50
N HIS A 686 -25.29 8.20 -27.69
CA HIS A 686 -26.59 8.39 -27.03
C HIS A 686 -26.58 9.60 -26.09
N THR A 687 -25.49 9.78 -25.33
CA THR A 687 -25.29 10.93 -24.44
C THR A 687 -25.25 12.26 -25.21
N ILE A 688 -24.63 12.30 -26.40
CA ILE A 688 -24.65 13.49 -27.27
C ILE A 688 -26.08 13.80 -27.72
N GLN A 689 -26.85 12.80 -28.17
CA GLN A 689 -28.24 12.99 -28.60
C GLN A 689 -29.10 13.57 -27.47
N LEU A 690 -29.01 12.99 -26.27
CA LEU A 690 -29.71 13.47 -25.07
C LEU A 690 -29.35 14.93 -24.71
N ILE A 691 -28.08 15.31 -24.86
CA ILE A 691 -27.60 16.68 -24.60
C ILE A 691 -27.94 17.66 -25.74
N GLU A 692 -28.15 17.17 -26.97
CA GLU A 692 -28.65 17.96 -28.10
C GLU A 692 -30.17 18.18 -28.00
N GLU A 693 -30.92 17.20 -27.50
CA GLU A 693 -32.36 17.27 -27.22
C GLU A 693 -32.66 18.22 -26.03
N HIS A 694 -31.95 18.07 -24.91
CA HIS A 694 -32.16 18.87 -23.69
C HIS A 694 -31.26 20.12 -23.61
N LYS A 695 -30.79 20.62 -24.75
CA LYS A 695 -29.74 21.65 -24.87
C LYS A 695 -30.03 22.97 -24.14
N GLU A 696 -31.30 23.38 -24.13
CA GLU A 696 -31.76 24.62 -23.47
C GLU A 696 -31.68 24.47 -21.94
N GLN A 697 -32.12 23.33 -21.40
CA GLN A 697 -32.08 23.02 -19.98
C GLN A 697 -30.64 22.88 -19.43
N VAL A 698 -29.72 22.29 -20.21
CA VAL A 698 -28.29 22.28 -19.87
C VAL A 698 -27.73 23.71 -19.79
N THR A 699 -28.18 24.59 -20.67
CA THR A 699 -27.76 26.00 -20.71
C THR A 699 -28.28 26.77 -19.50
N GLU A 700 -29.56 26.63 -19.15
CA GLU A 700 -30.17 27.29 -18.00
C GLU A 700 -29.53 26.84 -16.68
N ILE A 701 -29.29 25.53 -16.49
CA ILE A 701 -28.57 25.02 -15.31
C ILE A 701 -27.13 25.53 -15.27
N ALA A 702 -26.42 25.57 -16.41
CA ALA A 702 -25.05 26.09 -16.46
C ALA A 702 -24.97 27.59 -16.11
N GLU A 703 -25.95 28.39 -16.50
CA GLU A 703 -25.99 29.82 -16.17
C GLU A 703 -26.44 30.05 -14.71
N LEU A 704 -27.40 29.28 -14.19
CA LEU A 704 -27.80 29.33 -12.77
C LEU A 704 -26.67 28.84 -11.83
N LEU A 705 -25.87 27.84 -12.25
CA LEU A 705 -24.63 27.43 -11.54
C LEU A 705 -23.59 28.55 -11.52
N LEU A 706 -23.49 29.36 -12.57
CA LEU A 706 -22.54 30.48 -12.61
C LEU A 706 -22.93 31.61 -11.65
N GLU A 707 -24.22 31.78 -11.37
CA GLU A 707 -24.75 32.72 -10.37
C GLU A 707 -24.64 32.18 -8.94
N LYS A 708 -25.18 30.99 -8.67
CA LYS A 708 -25.32 30.43 -7.30
C LYS A 708 -24.12 29.64 -6.77
N GLU A 709 -23.23 29.15 -7.65
CA GLU A 709 -22.11 28.23 -7.35
C GLU A 709 -22.49 26.82 -6.82
N VAL A 710 -23.66 26.68 -6.20
CA VAL A 710 -24.30 25.44 -5.74
C VAL A 710 -25.77 25.48 -6.15
N LEU A 711 -26.28 24.40 -6.75
CA LEU A 711 -27.71 24.16 -6.92
C LEU A 711 -28.13 22.95 -6.09
N HIS A 712 -29.21 23.10 -5.34
CA HIS A 712 -29.89 22.00 -4.66
C HIS A 712 -31.02 21.47 -5.55
N GLN A 713 -31.56 20.29 -5.26
CA GLN A 713 -32.57 19.65 -6.11
C GLN A 713 -33.81 20.53 -6.38
N ASP A 714 -34.24 21.36 -5.44
CA ASP A 714 -35.42 22.21 -5.66
C ASP A 714 -35.15 23.35 -6.68
N ASP A 715 -33.89 23.75 -6.89
CA ASP A 715 -33.49 24.56 -8.06
C ASP A 715 -33.54 23.74 -9.37
N LEU A 716 -33.19 22.46 -9.33
CA LEU A 716 -33.23 21.57 -10.49
C LEU A 716 -34.67 21.29 -10.93
N LEU A 717 -35.56 20.95 -9.99
CA LEU A 717 -37.00 20.72 -10.23
C LEU A 717 -37.66 21.93 -10.89
N ARG A 718 -37.24 23.15 -10.53
CA ARG A 718 -37.75 24.41 -11.09
C ARG A 718 -37.36 24.62 -12.56
N VAL A 719 -36.23 24.05 -13.01
CA VAL A 719 -35.67 24.21 -14.38
C VAL A 719 -36.00 22.99 -15.27
N LEU A 720 -35.98 21.78 -14.69
CA LEU A 720 -36.16 20.52 -15.41
C LEU A 720 -37.61 19.99 -15.38
N GLY A 721 -38.46 20.53 -14.49
CA GLY A 721 -39.79 20.00 -14.20
C GLY A 721 -39.75 18.75 -13.30
N GLU A 722 -40.88 18.05 -13.18
CA GLU A 722 -40.88 16.71 -12.57
C GLU A 722 -40.00 15.74 -13.38
N ARG A 723 -39.32 14.81 -12.71
CA ARG A 723 -38.58 13.75 -13.39
C ARG A 723 -39.56 12.86 -14.17
N PRO A 724 -39.34 12.57 -15.46
CA PRO A 724 -40.28 11.78 -16.27
C PRO A 724 -40.39 10.32 -15.80
N PHE A 725 -39.34 9.81 -15.14
CA PHE A 725 -39.31 8.47 -14.55
C PHE A 725 -39.54 8.53 -13.04
N LYS A 726 -40.53 7.78 -12.55
CA LYS A 726 -40.83 7.60 -11.12
C LYS A 726 -40.35 6.20 -10.71
N ALA A 727 -39.64 6.10 -9.59
CA ALA A 727 -39.14 4.83 -9.09
C ALA A 727 -40.30 3.94 -8.62
N THR A 728 -40.23 2.64 -8.93
CA THR A 728 -41.23 1.64 -8.51
C THR A 728 -41.16 1.31 -7.02
N GLU A 729 -40.00 1.54 -6.40
CA GLU A 729 -39.72 1.29 -4.99
C GLU A 729 -39.27 2.60 -4.30
N PRO A 730 -39.54 2.78 -2.98
CA PRO A 730 -39.11 3.97 -2.24
C PRO A 730 -37.58 4.02 -2.15
N THR A 731 -36.99 4.99 -2.83
CA THR A 731 -35.54 5.13 -2.97
C THR A 731 -34.88 5.61 -1.68
N ASN A 732 -33.55 5.50 -1.60
CA ASN A 732 -32.78 6.14 -0.53
C ASN A 732 -32.98 7.68 -0.49
N TYR A 733 -33.37 8.28 -1.60
CA TYR A 733 -33.71 9.71 -1.68
C TYR A 733 -35.12 10.03 -1.12
N ASP A 734 -36.10 9.14 -1.28
CA ASP A 734 -37.42 9.33 -0.67
C ASP A 734 -37.31 9.26 0.86
N ARG A 735 -36.49 8.33 1.36
CA ARG A 735 -36.06 8.24 2.77
C ARG A 735 -35.33 9.49 3.25
N PHE A 736 -34.56 10.18 2.38
CA PHE A 736 -33.92 11.46 2.71
C PHE A 736 -34.94 12.60 2.88
N LYS A 737 -35.93 12.74 1.97
CA LYS A 737 -36.93 13.83 2.09
C LYS A 737 -37.93 13.55 3.21
N GLN A 738 -38.50 12.35 3.26
CA GLN A 738 -39.61 12.00 4.16
C GLN A 738 -39.17 11.46 5.52
N GLY A 739 -37.91 11.03 5.66
CA GLY A 739 -37.44 10.25 6.80
C GLY A 739 -37.67 8.75 6.60
N PHE A 740 -37.36 7.94 7.61
CA PHE A 740 -37.96 6.61 7.71
C PHE A 740 -39.40 6.78 8.17
N ILE A 741 -40.34 6.53 7.28
CA ILE A 741 -41.72 6.23 7.66
C ILE A 741 -41.67 4.91 8.43
N GLU A 742 -42.13 4.92 9.68
CA GLU A 742 -42.28 3.70 10.47
C GLU A 742 -43.42 2.87 9.87
N GLU A 743 -43.16 1.60 9.54
CA GLU A 743 -44.16 0.67 8.99
C GLU A 743 -45.10 0.13 10.08
N GLU A 744 -45.64 1.02 10.91
CA GLU A 744 -46.72 0.68 11.83
C GLU A 744 -48.08 0.75 11.12
N GLU A 745 -48.98 -0.15 11.51
CA GLU A 745 -50.41 -0.17 11.15
C GLU A 745 -50.78 -0.28 9.65
N LYS A 746 -50.23 -1.29 8.97
CA LYS A 746 -50.93 -1.99 7.86
C LYS A 746 -51.26 -3.46 8.14
N GLY A 747 -51.14 -3.89 9.40
CA GLY A 747 -51.50 -5.23 9.86
C GLY A 747 -52.66 -5.30 10.87
N ALA A 748 -53.34 -4.18 11.15
CA ALA A 748 -54.26 -4.03 12.29
C ALA A 748 -55.71 -3.62 11.97
N GLU A 749 -56.07 -3.38 10.71
CA GLU A 749 -57.47 -3.17 10.27
C GLU A 749 -57.94 -4.24 9.27
N SER A 750 -58.01 -5.49 9.74
CA SER A 750 -58.89 -6.51 9.17
C SER A 750 -59.96 -6.87 10.20
N THR A 751 -61.17 -6.37 9.96
CA THR A 751 -62.43 -6.61 10.68
C THR A 751 -62.50 -7.89 11.53
N ILE A 752 -62.78 -7.74 12.83
CA ILE A 752 -63.27 -8.83 13.68
C ILE A 752 -64.73 -9.10 13.29
N ASP A 753 -64.94 -10.06 12.41
CA ASP A 753 -66.23 -10.73 12.25
C ASP A 753 -66.22 -12.09 12.96
N THR A 754 -67.34 -12.47 13.56
CA THR A 754 -67.49 -13.69 14.35
C THR A 754 -67.65 -14.95 13.49
N PRO A 755 -67.21 -16.13 13.97
CA PRO A 755 -67.24 -17.37 13.18
C PRO A 755 -68.63 -18.02 13.12
N GLU A 756 -69.05 -18.40 11.93
CA GLU A 756 -70.09 -19.43 11.71
C GLU A 756 -69.49 -20.68 11.02
N GLU A 757 -70.15 -21.82 11.19
CA GLU A 757 -69.60 -23.14 10.82
C GLU A 757 -69.84 -23.49 9.33
N GLY A 758 -68.83 -24.06 8.66
CA GLY A 758 -68.97 -24.61 7.31
C GLY A 758 -67.69 -25.28 6.80
N GLY A 759 -67.67 -26.61 6.70
CA GLY A 759 -66.47 -27.38 6.33
C GLY A 759 -66.32 -27.68 4.83
N GLY A 760 -65.08 -27.86 4.36
CA GLY A 760 -64.80 -28.28 2.98
C GLY A 760 -63.31 -28.43 2.63
N SER A 761 -62.85 -29.68 2.51
CA SER A 761 -61.56 -30.10 1.90
C SER A 761 -61.68 -30.21 0.37
N SER A 762 -60.64 -30.14 -0.50
CA SER A 762 -59.19 -29.92 -0.30
C SER A 762 -58.50 -29.31 -1.56
N PRO A 763 -57.37 -29.82 -2.15
CA PRO A 763 -56.20 -28.98 -2.43
C PRO A 763 -56.01 -28.54 -3.90
N LEU A 764 -55.12 -27.56 -4.12
CA LEU A 764 -54.67 -27.10 -5.44
C LEU A 764 -53.30 -27.71 -5.83
N GLU A 765 -53.14 -28.03 -7.11
CA GLU A 765 -51.87 -28.49 -7.70
C GLU A 765 -50.95 -27.33 -8.15
N PRO A 766 -49.61 -27.49 -8.11
CA PRO A 766 -48.68 -26.51 -8.67
C PRO A 766 -48.54 -26.66 -10.19
N GLN A 767 -48.79 -25.60 -10.96
CA GLN A 767 -48.54 -25.59 -12.40
C GLN A 767 -47.05 -25.43 -12.73
N VAL A 768 -46.58 -26.20 -13.70
CA VAL A 768 -45.20 -26.15 -14.22
C VAL A 768 -45.13 -25.22 -15.45
N VAL A 769 -44.16 -24.32 -15.46
CA VAL A 769 -43.88 -23.44 -16.61
C VAL A 769 -43.09 -24.22 -17.68
N PRO A 770 -43.46 -24.16 -18.98
CA PRO A 770 -42.74 -24.86 -20.05
C PRO A 770 -41.39 -24.21 -20.37
N THR A 771 -40.49 -25.04 -20.91
CA THR A 771 -39.11 -24.73 -21.35
C THR A 771 -39.03 -24.00 -22.68
#